data_AF-A0A7J2SXW6-F1
#
_entry.id   AF-A0A7J2SXW6-F1
#
_cell.length_a   1.000
_cell.length_b   1.000
_cell.length_c   1.000
_cell.angle_alpha   90.00
_cell.angle_beta   90.00
_cell.angle_gamma   90.00
#
_symmetry.space_group_name_H-M   'P 1'
#
loop_
_entity.id
_entity.type
_entity.pdbx_description
1 polymer ?
#
loop_
_entity_poly.entity_id
_entity_poly.type
_entity_poly.pdbx_seq_one_letter_code
_entity_poly.pdbx_strand_id
1 'polypeptide(L)'
;MDAANGGRRVPGQLYILLSFIPWILYWVLSGFAGEVGVVAAFVVSIIIIVPQLLRKEFSLMDFAAVLYFSVAVVAVFAFGLNVFVEKSGFLGYLALFLMAVFSLAIKQPFTFHVSKRDYPEVYWRDSLFLSINNVISGVWAAVFLVSAVTYLFLKPPLSVILSNTLIVLGIAFSMTYPVKGPARRAYREFKKYDWLVEVDPKKPKGEGEYDVIIVGAGVGGLTCGALLSKNGYKILVLEQHYQVGGYCSSLRRRGFVFNTGVEDVSGLWERGPLTYLLGELGLEKNDLFVRNTRRIIFKGRVIDVPNDLSKLVELLAGMFPGEKENIVAFFDEARIAYEECYRDAHLYGAPLPAELIVKVCGERKLLDYPKEHPHFYDWMNKTLKQKLDEYFENEDLKTLLCALIGYVGSKPDKVLAASALTASISYFLHGGHYPRGGAQNFAEVLRRFIEVHGGKVLLKHRADAILVEGGRVAGVRCGDKIFKAPVVVANANAREVFLELVGEEHLDRGFVEYVKSLRMSPSAFMVFLGVDMDLSSYPTIIIDLDEELHIVVNSNADSTLAPKGKASVTITTFANYHDFPERGTEEYVKKKKARAEELIKKAEKVIPELSKHIVIQDAATPKTLERYTSMPEGAIYSFDQSIETKRPYFKTPIKGLYLVGASTFPGGGVEGTVISGIICANDVMGWNRRTRTS
;
A
#
# COMPACT_ATOMS: atom_id res chain seq x y z
N MET A 1 -17.36 -19.12 17.00
CA MET A 1 -18.59 -19.87 16.70
C MET A 1 -19.74 -18.89 16.52
N ASP A 2 -19.96 -18.36 15.30
CA ASP A 2 -21.21 -17.66 14.91
C ASP A 2 -21.37 -17.57 13.37
N ALA A 3 -20.64 -18.39 12.61
CA ALA A 3 -20.65 -18.38 11.15
C ALA A 3 -21.70 -19.32 10.51
N ALA A 4 -22.58 -19.95 11.31
CA ALA A 4 -23.37 -21.11 10.85
C ALA A 4 -24.87 -20.87 10.60
N ASN A 5 -25.40 -19.65 10.68
CA ASN A 5 -26.81 -19.38 10.34
C ASN A 5 -26.94 -18.43 9.14
N GLY A 6 -26.94 -19.02 7.95
CA GLY A 6 -27.19 -18.37 6.64
C GLY A 6 -28.65 -17.91 6.43
N GLY A 7 -29.23 -17.20 7.40
CA GLY A 7 -30.46 -16.44 7.15
C GLY A 7 -30.10 -15.22 6.29
N ARG A 8 -30.61 -15.14 5.06
CA ARG A 8 -30.45 -13.94 4.20
C ARG A 8 -30.92 -12.71 4.99
N ARG A 9 -29.97 -11.90 5.48
CA ARG A 9 -30.28 -10.61 6.11
C ARG A 9 -30.92 -9.73 5.06
N VAL A 10 -32.03 -9.08 5.43
CA VAL A 10 -32.66 -8.05 4.58
C VAL A 10 -31.61 -6.97 4.29
N PRO A 11 -31.36 -6.63 3.00
CA PRO A 11 -30.41 -5.58 2.63
C PRO A 11 -30.72 -4.26 3.36
N GLY A 12 -29.70 -3.49 3.71
CA GLY A 12 -29.85 -2.25 4.46
C GLY A 12 -30.89 -1.31 3.82
N GLN A 13 -30.84 -1.15 2.49
CA GLN A 13 -31.79 -0.29 1.77
C GLN A 13 -33.26 -0.75 1.86
N LEU A 14 -33.52 -2.04 1.91
CA LEU A 14 -34.88 -2.56 2.12
C LEU A 14 -35.30 -2.38 3.58
N TYR A 15 -34.35 -2.52 4.50
CA TYR A 15 -34.60 -2.38 5.93
C TYR A 15 -34.95 -0.93 6.33
N ILE A 16 -34.24 0.07 5.78
CA ILE A 16 -34.57 1.47 6.07
C ILE A 16 -35.96 1.85 5.56
N LEU A 17 -36.41 1.30 4.41
CA LEU A 17 -37.77 1.51 3.92
C LEU A 17 -38.81 0.96 4.90
N LEU A 18 -38.57 -0.20 5.53
CA LEU A 18 -39.44 -0.75 6.57
C LEU A 18 -39.55 0.21 7.76
N SER A 19 -38.43 0.76 8.24
CA SER A 19 -38.41 1.73 9.34
C SER A 19 -39.17 3.04 9.06
N PHE A 20 -39.35 3.41 7.78
CA PHE A 20 -40.17 4.57 7.39
C PHE A 20 -41.68 4.27 7.34
N ILE A 21 -42.12 3.01 7.30
CA ILE A 21 -43.55 2.66 7.16
C ILE A 21 -44.45 3.29 8.24
N PRO A 22 -44.11 3.26 9.55
CA PRO A 22 -44.93 3.91 10.57
C PRO A 22 -45.15 5.40 10.30
N TRP A 23 -44.10 6.10 9.85
CA TRP A 23 -44.14 7.53 9.54
C TRP A 23 -44.97 7.83 8.29
N ILE A 24 -44.84 7.01 7.25
CA ILE A 24 -45.64 7.12 6.02
C ILE A 24 -47.13 6.90 6.34
N LEU A 25 -47.45 5.84 7.09
CA LEU A 25 -48.82 5.58 7.53
C LEU A 25 -49.38 6.73 8.35
N TYR A 26 -48.58 7.28 9.27
CA TYR A 26 -48.98 8.43 10.06
C TYR A 26 -49.30 9.67 9.20
N TRP A 27 -48.43 10.03 8.26
CA TRP A 27 -48.66 11.20 7.40
C TRP A 27 -49.85 11.02 6.45
N VAL A 28 -50.04 9.83 5.90
CA VAL A 28 -51.14 9.54 4.98
C VAL A 28 -52.47 9.45 5.74
N LEU A 29 -52.55 8.60 6.76
CA LEU A 29 -53.80 8.30 7.44
C LEU A 29 -54.25 9.43 8.37
N SER A 30 -53.35 10.23 8.96
CA SER A 30 -53.78 11.39 9.77
C SER A 30 -54.44 12.47 8.92
N GLY A 31 -54.12 12.54 7.61
CA GLY A 31 -54.75 13.46 6.68
C GLY A 31 -56.14 13.02 6.19
N PHE A 32 -56.46 11.72 6.22
CA PHE A 32 -57.70 11.17 5.67
C PHE A 32 -58.62 10.51 6.71
N ALA A 33 -58.06 9.83 7.69
CA ALA A 33 -58.75 9.00 8.68
C ALA A 33 -58.53 9.49 10.13
N GLY A 34 -57.97 10.70 10.30
CA GLY A 34 -57.81 11.36 11.60
C GLY A 34 -57.00 10.53 12.59
N GLU A 35 -57.58 10.26 13.76
CA GLU A 35 -56.95 9.56 14.89
C GLU A 35 -56.51 8.12 14.55
N VAL A 36 -57.15 7.48 13.56
CA VAL A 36 -56.79 6.12 13.09
C VAL A 36 -55.34 6.07 12.60
N GLY A 37 -54.83 7.16 12.04
CA GLY A 37 -53.45 7.23 11.57
C GLY A 37 -52.41 7.10 12.68
N VAL A 38 -52.70 7.63 13.87
CA VAL A 38 -51.82 7.54 15.04
C VAL A 38 -51.77 6.10 15.57
N VAL A 39 -52.93 5.45 15.66
CA VAL A 39 -53.04 4.06 16.14
C VAL A 39 -52.37 3.09 15.16
N ALA A 40 -52.62 3.23 13.86
CA ALA A 40 -52.02 2.39 12.84
C ALA A 40 -50.48 2.50 12.85
N ALA A 41 -49.95 3.72 12.92
CA ALA A 41 -48.52 3.95 13.01
C ALA A 41 -47.90 3.36 14.29
N PHE A 42 -48.59 3.49 15.43
CA PHE A 42 -48.15 2.88 16.69
C PHE A 42 -48.08 1.35 16.58
N VAL A 43 -49.14 0.69 16.13
CA VAL A 43 -49.18 -0.78 15.97
C VAL A 43 -48.06 -1.26 15.05
N VAL A 44 -47.86 -0.59 13.91
CA VAL A 44 -46.80 -0.97 12.97
C VAL A 44 -45.41 -0.72 13.55
N SER A 45 -45.19 0.35 14.32
CA SER A 45 -43.92 0.58 15.01
C SER A 45 -43.59 -0.53 16.02
N ILE A 46 -44.59 -1.05 16.74
CA ILE A 46 -44.45 -2.19 17.65
C ILE A 46 -44.09 -3.46 16.88
N ILE A 47 -44.79 -3.76 15.78
CA ILE A 47 -44.52 -4.92 14.92
C ILE A 47 -43.07 -4.91 14.40
N ILE A 48 -42.54 -3.74 14.08
CA ILE A 48 -41.16 -3.60 13.57
C ILE A 48 -40.11 -3.74 14.68
N ILE A 49 -40.36 -3.20 15.89
CA ILE A 49 -39.35 -3.20 16.97
C ILE A 49 -39.33 -4.52 17.77
N VAL A 50 -40.44 -5.26 17.87
CA VAL A 50 -40.47 -6.50 18.69
C VAL A 50 -39.45 -7.54 18.22
N PRO A 51 -39.34 -7.87 16.91
CA PRO A 51 -38.32 -8.80 16.42
C PRO A 51 -36.89 -8.29 16.69
N GLN A 52 -36.69 -6.97 16.68
CA GLN A 52 -35.41 -6.33 16.94
C GLN A 52 -34.97 -6.47 18.40
N LEU A 53 -35.89 -6.26 19.33
CA LEU A 53 -35.66 -6.46 20.77
C LEU A 53 -35.31 -7.92 21.08
N LEU A 54 -36.00 -8.87 20.45
CA LEU A 54 -35.72 -10.30 20.60
C LEU A 54 -34.33 -10.69 20.06
N ARG A 55 -33.85 -9.98 19.03
CA ARG A 55 -32.53 -10.21 18.41
C ARG A 55 -31.42 -9.33 18.96
N LYS A 56 -31.72 -8.42 19.90
CA LYS A 56 -30.79 -7.39 20.41
C LYS A 56 -30.18 -6.52 19.30
N GLU A 57 -30.91 -6.31 18.20
CA GLU A 57 -30.51 -5.42 17.10
C GLU A 57 -31.25 -4.09 17.25
N PHE A 58 -30.63 -3.06 17.84
CA PHE A 58 -31.30 -1.78 18.08
C PHE A 58 -31.20 -0.85 16.87
N SER A 59 -32.34 -0.31 16.43
CA SER A 59 -32.44 0.79 15.46
C SER A 59 -32.94 2.05 16.15
N LEU A 60 -32.13 3.12 16.15
CA LEU A 60 -32.50 4.41 16.75
C LEU A 60 -33.80 4.98 16.16
N MET A 61 -34.02 4.76 14.87
CA MET A 61 -35.21 5.24 14.17
C MET A 61 -36.48 4.51 14.61
N ASP A 62 -36.42 3.19 14.77
CA ASP A 62 -37.59 2.40 15.19
C ASP A 62 -37.93 2.66 16.66
N PHE A 63 -36.91 2.85 17.51
CA PHE A 63 -37.12 3.27 18.89
C PHE A 63 -37.76 4.67 18.97
N ALA A 64 -37.27 5.62 18.17
CA ALA A 64 -37.86 6.95 18.09
C ALA A 64 -39.32 6.92 17.59
N ALA A 65 -39.63 6.02 16.64
CA ALA A 65 -41.00 5.82 16.16
C ALA A 65 -41.92 5.34 17.30
N VAL A 66 -41.53 4.28 18.02
CA VAL A 66 -42.32 3.76 19.15
C VAL A 66 -42.52 4.82 20.21
N LEU A 67 -41.45 5.52 20.62
CA LEU A 67 -41.52 6.58 21.62
C LEU A 67 -42.48 7.71 21.19
N TYR A 68 -42.33 8.19 19.96
CA TYR A 68 -43.17 9.25 19.41
C TYR A 68 -44.65 8.82 19.36
N PHE A 69 -44.93 7.63 18.81
CA PHE A 69 -46.31 7.17 18.65
C PHE A 69 -46.95 6.76 19.97
N SER A 70 -46.20 6.28 20.97
CA SER A 70 -46.72 6.11 22.33
C SER A 70 -47.18 7.44 22.93
N VAL A 71 -46.36 8.48 22.82
CA VAL A 71 -46.73 9.83 23.29
C VAL A 71 -47.93 10.36 22.53
N ALA A 72 -47.97 10.19 21.20
CA ALA A 72 -49.07 10.65 20.37
C ALA A 72 -50.40 9.94 20.71
N VAL A 73 -50.39 8.61 20.91
CA VAL A 73 -51.58 7.83 21.32
C VAL A 73 -52.09 8.34 22.67
N VAL A 74 -51.22 8.50 23.66
CA VAL A 74 -51.63 9.00 24.98
C VAL A 74 -52.17 10.43 24.88
N ALA A 75 -51.51 11.31 24.13
CA ALA A 75 -51.94 12.70 23.97
C ALA A 75 -53.33 12.80 23.31
N VAL A 76 -53.57 12.05 22.24
CA VAL A 76 -54.84 12.07 21.51
C VAL A 76 -55.97 11.44 22.34
N PHE A 77 -55.77 10.22 22.85
CA PHE A 77 -56.86 9.45 23.45
C PHE A 77 -57.05 9.70 24.96
N ALA A 78 -56.00 10.03 25.71
CA ALA A 78 -56.11 10.29 27.15
C ALA A 78 -56.32 11.78 27.47
N PHE A 79 -55.79 12.69 26.65
CA PHE A 79 -55.82 14.13 26.91
C PHE A 79 -56.60 14.94 25.86
N GLY A 80 -57.13 14.31 24.80
CA GLY A 80 -57.89 15.00 23.74
C GLY A 80 -57.05 15.97 22.90
N LEU A 81 -55.73 15.82 22.87
CA LEU A 81 -54.82 16.73 22.18
C LEU A 81 -54.67 16.34 20.70
N ASN A 82 -55.56 16.86 19.86
CA ASN A 82 -55.57 16.59 18.41
C ASN A 82 -54.41 17.21 17.62
N VAL A 83 -53.47 17.91 18.28
CA VAL A 83 -52.30 18.51 17.63
C VAL A 83 -51.44 17.47 16.88
N PHE A 84 -51.39 16.23 17.38
CA PHE A 84 -50.68 15.12 16.72
C PHE A 84 -51.40 14.64 15.44
N VAL A 85 -52.66 14.97 15.23
CA VAL A 85 -53.37 14.67 13.98
C VAL A 85 -53.29 15.90 13.05
N GLU A 86 -53.66 17.08 13.57
CA GLU A 86 -53.74 18.33 12.82
C GLU A 86 -52.39 18.84 12.31
N LYS A 87 -51.32 18.64 13.09
CA LYS A 87 -49.95 19.07 12.76
C LYS A 87 -49.02 17.88 12.50
N SER A 88 -49.59 16.77 12.03
CA SER A 88 -48.87 15.50 11.79
C SER A 88 -47.61 15.64 10.92
N GLY A 89 -47.66 16.46 9.87
CA GLY A 89 -46.48 16.76 9.04
C GLY A 89 -45.36 17.43 9.84
N PHE A 90 -45.65 18.55 10.51
CA PHE A 90 -44.66 19.30 11.30
C PHE A 90 -44.06 18.45 12.43
N LEU A 91 -44.91 17.85 13.27
CA LEU A 91 -44.47 17.10 14.45
C LEU A 91 -43.72 15.81 14.04
N GLY A 92 -44.15 15.13 12.98
CA GLY A 92 -43.48 13.93 12.48
C GLY A 92 -42.07 14.23 11.96
N TYR A 93 -41.92 15.25 11.10
CA TYR A 93 -40.60 15.64 10.61
C TYR A 93 -39.70 16.23 11.71
N LEU A 94 -40.27 16.96 12.67
CA LEU A 94 -39.51 17.47 13.82
C LEU A 94 -38.97 16.32 14.68
N ALA A 95 -39.76 15.28 14.92
CA ALA A 95 -39.31 14.10 15.66
C ALA A 95 -38.17 13.37 14.94
N LEU A 96 -38.29 13.18 13.61
CA LEU A 96 -37.23 12.60 12.79
C LEU A 96 -35.95 13.46 12.77
N PHE A 97 -36.09 14.79 12.72
CA PHE A 97 -34.97 15.72 12.84
C PHE A 97 -34.25 15.58 14.18
N LEU A 98 -34.99 15.61 15.29
CA LEU A 98 -34.43 15.47 16.63
C LEU A 98 -33.72 14.13 16.80
N MET A 99 -34.30 13.04 16.28
CA MET A 99 -33.66 11.73 16.26
C MET A 99 -32.36 11.75 15.46
N ALA A 100 -32.36 12.33 14.25
CA ALA A 100 -31.17 12.40 13.41
C ALA A 100 -30.04 13.23 14.07
N VAL A 101 -30.37 14.38 14.66
CA VAL A 101 -29.41 15.21 15.40
C VAL A 101 -28.88 14.48 16.64
N PHE A 102 -29.76 13.84 17.41
CA PHE A 102 -29.37 13.04 18.57
C PHE A 102 -28.39 11.92 18.16
N SER A 103 -28.68 11.22 17.06
CA SER A 103 -27.83 10.16 16.52
C SER A 103 -26.41 10.66 16.19
N LEU A 104 -26.30 11.86 15.61
CA LEU A 104 -25.02 12.50 15.32
C LEU A 104 -24.30 12.95 16.60
N ALA A 105 -25.04 13.49 17.57
CA ALA A 105 -24.49 13.97 18.84
C ALA A 105 -23.85 12.84 19.67
N ILE A 106 -24.46 11.66 19.68
CA ILE A 106 -23.91 10.46 20.35
C ILE A 106 -22.87 9.72 19.50
N LYS A 107 -22.46 10.27 18.34
CA LYS A 107 -21.52 9.66 17.37
C LYS A 107 -21.97 8.27 16.87
N GLN A 108 -23.28 8.04 16.82
CA GLN A 108 -23.89 6.84 16.23
C GLN A 108 -24.95 7.26 15.21
N PRO A 109 -24.53 7.74 14.02
CA PRO A 109 -25.47 8.20 12.99
C PRO A 109 -26.50 7.11 12.70
N PHE A 110 -27.80 7.46 12.67
CA PHE A 110 -28.85 6.43 12.55
C PHE A 110 -28.74 5.58 11.27
N THR A 111 -28.10 6.10 10.21
CA THR A 111 -27.87 5.36 8.97
C THR A 111 -26.82 4.25 9.13
N PHE A 112 -25.98 4.33 10.16
CA PHE A 112 -24.95 3.33 10.46
C PHE A 112 -25.53 1.95 10.66
N HIS A 113 -26.62 1.82 11.43
CA HIS A 113 -27.29 0.55 11.68
C HIS A 113 -27.80 -0.11 10.40
N VAL A 114 -28.23 0.71 9.45
CA VAL A 114 -28.68 0.26 8.14
C VAL A 114 -27.49 -0.24 7.32
N SER A 115 -26.42 0.55 7.24
CA SER A 115 -25.23 0.18 6.47
C SER A 115 -24.49 -1.04 7.05
N LYS A 116 -24.53 -1.27 8.37
CA LYS A 116 -23.95 -2.48 8.99
C LYS A 116 -24.46 -3.80 8.40
N ARG A 117 -25.67 -3.80 7.84
CA ARG A 117 -26.28 -5.00 7.25
C ARG A 117 -25.60 -5.42 5.94
N ASP A 118 -25.00 -4.45 5.24
CA ASP A 118 -24.44 -4.63 3.91
C ASP A 118 -22.91 -4.80 3.90
N TYR A 119 -22.23 -4.52 5.03
CA TYR A 119 -20.77 -4.53 5.15
C TYR A 119 -20.26 -5.41 6.31
N PRO A 120 -19.08 -6.04 6.17
CA PRO A 120 -18.45 -6.83 7.23
C PRO A 120 -18.19 -6.01 8.51
N GLU A 121 -18.15 -6.69 9.66
CA GLU A 121 -17.97 -6.04 10.98
C GLU A 121 -16.66 -5.26 11.10
N VAL A 122 -15.59 -5.74 10.48
CA VAL A 122 -14.28 -5.07 10.41
C VAL A 122 -14.41 -3.62 9.89
N TYR A 123 -15.36 -3.38 8.98
CA TYR A 123 -15.57 -2.07 8.38
C TYR A 123 -16.38 -1.10 9.27
N TRP A 124 -17.05 -1.59 10.31
CA TRP A 124 -17.95 -0.76 11.11
C TRP A 124 -17.23 0.33 11.91
N ARG A 125 -15.93 0.20 12.12
CA ARG A 125 -15.10 1.17 12.85
C ARG A 125 -14.22 2.01 11.94
N ASP A 126 -14.29 1.79 10.63
CA ASP A 126 -13.50 2.51 9.65
C ASP A 126 -13.88 4.00 9.60
N SER A 127 -12.86 4.86 9.51
CA SER A 127 -13.06 6.32 9.55
C SER A 127 -13.82 6.85 8.33
N LEU A 128 -13.62 6.25 7.15
CA LEU A 128 -14.33 6.58 5.94
C LEU A 128 -15.79 6.10 6.02
N PHE A 129 -16.04 4.87 6.50
CA PHE A 129 -17.38 4.35 6.71
C PHE A 129 -18.21 5.20 7.68
N LEU A 130 -17.61 5.56 8.82
CA LEU A 130 -18.22 6.43 9.81
C LEU A 130 -18.45 7.83 9.23
N SER A 131 -17.48 8.37 8.49
CA SER A 131 -17.64 9.68 7.81
C SER A 131 -18.75 9.67 6.78
N ILE A 132 -18.90 8.60 5.99
CA ILE A 132 -20.00 8.47 5.01
C ILE A 132 -21.33 8.51 5.73
N ASN A 133 -21.50 7.70 6.77
CA ASN A 133 -22.73 7.63 7.55
C ASN A 133 -23.06 8.96 8.24
N ASN A 134 -22.06 9.63 8.83
CA ASN A 134 -22.24 10.95 9.43
C ASN A 134 -22.75 11.98 8.41
N VAL A 135 -22.19 11.99 7.19
CA VAL A 135 -22.64 12.91 6.14
C VAL A 135 -24.06 12.60 5.70
N ILE A 136 -24.41 11.32 5.51
CA ILE A 136 -25.76 10.94 5.09
C ILE A 136 -26.78 11.26 6.19
N SER A 137 -26.50 10.93 7.45
CA SER A 137 -27.36 11.31 8.57
C SER A 137 -27.50 12.83 8.73
N GLY A 138 -26.44 13.59 8.47
CA GLY A 138 -26.48 15.06 8.46
C GLY A 138 -27.39 15.62 7.36
N VAL A 139 -27.34 15.06 6.15
CA VAL A 139 -28.25 15.43 5.06
C VAL A 139 -29.70 15.11 5.41
N TRP A 140 -29.97 13.94 6.02
CA TRP A 140 -31.31 13.60 6.48
C TRP A 140 -31.81 14.52 7.59
N ALA A 141 -30.95 14.91 8.55
CA ALA A 141 -31.32 15.92 9.54
C ALA A 141 -31.74 17.23 8.87
N ALA A 142 -31.00 17.70 7.86
CA ALA A 142 -31.37 18.90 7.11
C ALA A 142 -32.70 18.71 6.35
N VAL A 143 -32.89 17.57 5.67
CA VAL A 143 -34.13 17.25 4.95
C VAL A 143 -35.34 17.26 5.90
N PHE A 144 -35.22 16.63 7.07
CA PHE A 144 -36.28 16.61 8.07
C PHE A 144 -36.56 18.00 8.65
N LEU A 145 -35.52 18.78 8.96
CA LEU A 145 -35.70 20.14 9.47
C LEU A 145 -36.43 21.04 8.47
N VAL A 146 -35.95 21.06 7.21
CA VAL A 146 -36.57 21.88 6.16
C VAL A 146 -38.00 21.40 5.89
N SER A 147 -38.27 20.09 5.93
CA SER A 147 -39.62 19.56 5.79
C SER A 147 -40.53 20.00 6.95
N ALA A 148 -40.06 19.92 8.21
CA ALA A 148 -40.81 20.42 9.36
C ALA A 148 -41.15 21.92 9.20
N VAL A 149 -40.15 22.76 8.89
CA VAL A 149 -40.34 24.20 8.65
C VAL A 149 -41.33 24.46 7.50
N THR A 150 -41.25 23.68 6.42
CA THR A 150 -42.16 23.80 5.28
C THR A 150 -43.62 23.55 5.70
N TYR A 151 -43.89 22.54 6.54
CA TYR A 151 -45.23 22.27 7.08
C TYR A 151 -45.70 23.30 8.12
N LEU A 152 -44.79 24.08 8.70
CA LEU A 152 -45.13 25.17 9.61
C LEU A 152 -45.65 26.40 8.85
N PHE A 153 -45.04 26.71 7.70
CA PHE A 153 -45.30 27.96 6.96
C PHE A 153 -46.15 27.80 5.69
N LEU A 154 -46.19 26.61 5.08
CA LEU A 154 -46.90 26.36 3.82
C LEU A 154 -48.07 25.40 4.01
N LYS A 155 -49.15 25.62 3.24
CA LYS A 155 -50.32 24.74 3.21
C LYS A 155 -50.20 23.68 2.10
N PRO A 156 -50.90 22.54 2.21
CA PRO A 156 -51.06 21.59 1.12
C PRO A 156 -51.71 22.27 -0.12
N PRO A 157 -51.34 21.90 -1.35
CA PRO A 157 -50.44 20.79 -1.71
C PRO A 157 -48.95 21.15 -1.69
N LEU A 158 -48.60 22.44 -1.57
CA LEU A 158 -47.22 22.91 -1.73
C LEU A 158 -46.25 22.32 -0.70
N SER A 159 -46.68 22.21 0.57
CA SER A 159 -45.87 21.59 1.63
C SER A 159 -45.54 20.13 1.34
N VAL A 160 -46.52 19.37 0.84
CA VAL A 160 -46.38 17.95 0.48
C VAL A 160 -45.43 17.78 -0.71
N ILE A 161 -45.58 18.61 -1.75
CA ILE A 161 -44.73 18.55 -2.95
C ILE A 161 -43.27 18.82 -2.57
N LEU A 162 -43.02 19.86 -1.78
CA LEU A 162 -41.66 20.24 -1.37
C LEU A 162 -41.02 19.17 -0.48
N SER A 163 -41.74 18.65 0.53
CA SER A 163 -41.19 17.61 1.40
C SER A 163 -40.90 16.32 0.64
N ASN A 164 -41.81 15.89 -0.23
CA ASN A 164 -41.61 14.69 -1.03
C ASN A 164 -40.44 14.85 -2.00
N THR A 165 -40.27 16.04 -2.58
CA THR A 165 -39.11 16.36 -3.42
C THR A 165 -37.81 16.26 -2.60
N LEU A 166 -37.76 16.82 -1.39
CA LEU A 166 -36.60 16.75 -0.50
C LEU A 166 -36.29 15.30 -0.08
N ILE A 167 -37.31 14.49 0.21
CA ILE A 167 -37.14 13.06 0.50
C ILE A 167 -36.55 12.32 -0.69
N VAL A 168 -37.10 12.53 -1.90
CA VAL A 168 -36.58 11.90 -3.13
C VAL A 168 -35.13 12.31 -3.37
N LEU A 169 -34.79 13.58 -3.19
CA LEU A 169 -33.41 14.07 -3.27
C LEU A 169 -32.52 13.45 -2.18
N GLY A 170 -33.02 13.30 -0.95
CA GLY A 170 -32.34 12.64 0.16
C GLY A 170 -32.04 11.17 -0.14
N ILE A 171 -33.02 10.42 -0.66
CA ILE A 171 -32.85 9.03 -1.10
C ILE A 171 -31.82 8.95 -2.23
N ALA A 172 -31.95 9.79 -3.27
CA ALA A 172 -31.00 9.83 -4.37
C ALA A 172 -29.57 10.15 -3.89
N PHE A 173 -29.43 11.05 -2.92
CA PHE A 173 -28.15 11.34 -2.27
C PHE A 173 -27.61 10.13 -1.50
N SER A 174 -28.44 9.47 -0.66
CA SER A 174 -28.05 8.26 0.08
C SER A 174 -27.63 7.10 -0.83
N MET A 175 -28.17 7.01 -2.05
CA MET A 175 -27.78 5.99 -3.03
C MET A 175 -26.48 6.33 -3.76
N THR A 176 -26.21 7.60 -4.03
CA THR A 176 -25.10 8.03 -4.90
C THR A 176 -23.85 8.46 -4.14
N TYR A 177 -24.00 9.08 -2.96
CA TYR A 177 -22.90 9.61 -2.17
C TYR A 177 -21.91 8.54 -1.67
N PRO A 178 -22.33 7.34 -1.19
CA PRO A 178 -21.39 6.29 -0.79
C PRO A 178 -20.42 5.88 -1.90
N VAL A 179 -20.86 5.92 -3.16
CA VAL A 179 -20.01 5.59 -4.32
C VAL A 179 -19.17 6.80 -4.73
N LYS A 180 -19.84 7.93 -5.00
CA LYS A 180 -19.20 9.10 -5.61
C LYS A 180 -18.37 9.93 -4.63
N GLY A 181 -18.76 9.98 -3.36
CA GLY A 181 -18.11 10.80 -2.33
C GLY A 181 -16.68 10.34 -2.04
N PRO A 182 -16.47 9.08 -1.61
CA PRO A 182 -15.15 8.50 -1.39
C PRO A 182 -14.29 8.49 -2.66
N ALA A 183 -14.86 8.07 -3.80
CA ALA A 183 -14.14 8.08 -5.07
C ALA A 183 -13.69 9.49 -5.46
N ARG A 184 -14.55 10.50 -5.30
CA ARG A 184 -14.19 11.90 -5.53
C ARG A 184 -13.11 12.35 -4.54
N ARG A 185 -13.14 11.94 -3.27
CA ARG A 185 -12.10 12.30 -2.29
C ARG A 185 -10.75 11.68 -2.66
N ALA A 186 -10.73 10.38 -2.95
CA ALA A 186 -9.54 9.65 -3.37
C ALA A 186 -8.96 10.27 -4.66
N TYR A 187 -9.82 10.54 -5.66
CA TYR A 187 -9.36 11.04 -6.95
C TYR A 187 -9.11 12.57 -6.99
N ARG A 188 -9.67 13.38 -6.08
CA ARG A 188 -9.62 14.85 -6.16
C ARG A 188 -8.20 15.42 -6.14
N GLU A 189 -7.34 14.93 -5.24
CA GLU A 189 -5.96 15.41 -5.14
C GLU A 189 -5.13 14.98 -6.36
N PHE A 190 -5.44 13.80 -6.91
CA PHE A 190 -4.70 13.18 -8.00
C PHE A 190 -5.18 13.60 -9.38
N LYS A 191 -6.42 14.08 -9.50
CA LYS A 191 -6.96 14.66 -10.73
C LYS A 191 -6.09 15.82 -11.24
N LYS A 192 -5.42 16.56 -10.35
CA LYS A 192 -4.45 17.61 -10.74
C LYS A 192 -3.30 17.03 -11.59
N TYR A 193 -2.92 15.79 -11.33
CA TYR A 193 -1.77 15.12 -11.94
C TYR A 193 -2.16 14.01 -12.93
N ASP A 194 -3.45 13.80 -13.19
CA ASP A 194 -3.92 12.76 -14.11
C ASP A 194 -3.94 13.24 -15.57
N TRP A 195 -2.81 13.78 -16.03
CA TRP A 195 -2.58 14.13 -17.42
C TRP A 195 -2.28 12.89 -18.26
N LEU A 196 -2.61 12.89 -19.56
CA LEU A 196 -2.14 11.88 -20.50
C LEU A 196 -1.23 12.56 -21.54
N VAL A 197 -0.14 11.87 -21.89
CA VAL A 197 0.71 12.22 -23.03
C VAL A 197 0.50 11.15 -24.07
N GLU A 198 -0.15 11.52 -25.18
CA GLU A 198 -0.31 10.61 -26.31
C GLU A 198 1.02 10.42 -27.01
N VAL A 199 1.47 9.18 -27.07
CA VAL A 199 2.69 8.76 -27.74
C VAL A 199 2.29 7.69 -28.75
N ASP A 200 2.59 7.93 -30.02
CA ASP A 200 2.44 6.93 -31.07
C ASP A 200 3.78 6.23 -31.29
N PRO A 201 3.95 4.97 -30.84
CA PRO A 201 5.19 4.22 -31.01
C PRO A 201 5.57 4.01 -32.48
N LYS A 202 4.58 3.99 -33.39
CA LYS A 202 4.79 3.72 -34.82
C LYS A 202 5.28 4.94 -35.60
N LYS A 203 5.08 6.15 -35.06
CA LYS A 203 5.60 7.37 -35.68
C LYS A 203 7.13 7.27 -35.83
N PRO A 204 7.76 7.60 -36.96
CA PRO A 204 9.21 7.65 -37.07
C PRO A 204 9.82 8.75 -36.19
N LYS A 205 10.96 8.48 -35.56
CA LYS A 205 11.66 9.42 -34.66
C LYS A 205 13.00 9.79 -35.26
N GLY A 206 13.34 11.08 -35.21
CA GLY A 206 14.64 11.57 -35.65
C GLY A 206 15.80 11.06 -34.80
N GLU A 207 17.01 11.51 -35.16
CA GLU A 207 18.19 11.31 -34.33
C GLU A 207 18.04 12.08 -33.00
N GLY A 208 18.37 11.42 -31.89
CA GLY A 208 18.20 12.00 -30.56
C GLY A 208 16.75 12.11 -30.05
N GLU A 209 15.76 11.70 -30.84
CA GLU A 209 14.34 11.68 -30.46
C GLU A 209 13.88 10.28 -30.02
N TYR A 210 13.11 10.24 -28.94
CA TYR A 210 12.60 9.03 -28.31
C TYR A 210 11.14 9.20 -27.91
N ASP A 211 10.43 8.09 -27.75
CA ASP A 211 9.09 8.08 -27.17
C ASP A 211 9.14 8.34 -25.67
N VAL A 212 10.10 7.69 -24.99
CA VAL A 212 10.30 7.81 -23.55
C VAL A 212 11.79 7.78 -23.25
N ILE A 213 12.23 8.69 -22.37
CA ILE A 213 13.57 8.65 -21.76
C ILE A 213 13.43 8.23 -20.30
N ILE A 214 14.23 7.26 -19.87
CA ILE A 214 14.30 6.77 -18.50
C ILE A 214 15.60 7.28 -17.88
N VAL A 215 15.50 8.01 -16.76
CA VAL A 215 16.65 8.53 -16.02
C VAL A 215 16.94 7.61 -14.84
N GLY A 216 18.02 6.83 -14.93
CA GLY A 216 18.47 5.85 -13.95
C GLY A 216 18.05 4.41 -14.28
N ALA A 217 19.04 3.51 -14.34
CA ALA A 217 18.88 2.09 -14.68
C ALA A 217 18.75 1.18 -13.45
N GLY A 218 18.11 1.65 -12.38
CA GLY A 218 17.61 0.77 -11.31
C GLY A 218 16.44 -0.11 -11.77
N VAL A 219 16.07 -1.11 -10.97
CA VAL A 219 15.07 -2.13 -11.33
C VAL A 219 13.72 -1.54 -11.77
N GLY A 220 13.21 -0.49 -11.11
CA GLY A 220 11.93 0.12 -11.50
C GLY A 220 11.95 0.72 -12.91
N GLY A 221 12.99 1.49 -13.23
CA GLY A 221 13.22 2.03 -14.57
C GLY A 221 13.45 0.94 -15.62
N LEU A 222 14.26 -0.08 -15.30
CA LEU A 222 14.50 -1.20 -16.23
C LEU A 222 13.22 -2.02 -16.49
N THR A 223 12.39 -2.26 -15.47
CA THR A 223 11.09 -2.91 -15.63
C THR A 223 10.17 -2.10 -16.54
N CYS A 224 10.06 -0.78 -16.29
CA CYS A 224 9.25 0.11 -17.14
C CYS A 224 9.76 0.09 -18.59
N GLY A 225 11.08 0.23 -18.78
CA GLY A 225 11.73 0.21 -20.08
C GLY A 225 11.50 -1.10 -20.84
N ALA A 226 11.65 -2.24 -20.17
CA ALA A 226 11.46 -3.56 -20.79
C ALA A 226 10.02 -3.77 -21.25
N LEU A 227 9.03 -3.39 -20.43
CA LEU A 227 7.62 -3.50 -20.79
C LEU A 227 7.26 -2.56 -21.95
N LEU A 228 7.77 -1.33 -21.95
CA LEU A 228 7.51 -0.38 -23.03
C LEU A 228 8.21 -0.76 -24.35
N SER A 229 9.47 -1.20 -24.30
CA SER A 229 10.21 -1.66 -25.49
C SER A 229 9.55 -2.89 -26.11
N LYS A 230 9.08 -3.85 -25.29
CA LYS A 230 8.26 -4.99 -25.76
C LYS A 230 7.05 -4.53 -26.58
N ASN A 231 6.46 -3.38 -26.23
CA ASN A 231 5.27 -2.83 -26.88
C ASN A 231 5.61 -1.80 -27.97
N GLY A 232 6.85 -1.79 -28.47
CA GLY A 232 7.26 -1.03 -29.65
C GLY A 232 7.63 0.44 -29.40
N TYR A 233 7.65 0.90 -28.15
CA TYR A 233 8.10 2.26 -27.82
C TYR A 233 9.61 2.38 -28.03
N LYS A 234 10.05 3.50 -28.63
CA LYS A 234 11.48 3.82 -28.76
C LYS A 234 12.00 4.40 -27.44
N ILE A 235 12.66 3.56 -26.65
CA ILE A 235 13.14 3.91 -25.30
C ILE A 235 14.63 4.27 -25.29
N LEU A 236 14.99 5.27 -24.50
CA LEU A 236 16.38 5.54 -24.07
C LEU A 236 16.49 5.45 -22.55
N VAL A 237 17.39 4.64 -22.03
CA VAL A 237 17.77 4.63 -20.61
C VAL A 237 19.13 5.33 -20.46
N LEU A 238 19.20 6.32 -19.58
CA LEU A 238 20.41 7.05 -19.22
C LEU A 238 20.86 6.63 -17.82
N GLU A 239 22.07 6.08 -17.71
CA GLU A 239 22.65 5.61 -16.47
C GLU A 239 24.00 6.30 -16.21
N GLN A 240 24.14 6.93 -15.05
CA GLN A 240 25.36 7.62 -14.65
C GLN A 240 26.54 6.68 -14.40
N HIS A 241 26.26 5.46 -13.94
CA HIS A 241 27.26 4.48 -13.57
C HIS A 241 27.75 3.70 -14.80
N TYR A 242 28.86 2.97 -14.64
CA TYR A 242 29.38 2.09 -15.70
C TYR A 242 28.61 0.76 -15.84
N GLN A 243 27.59 0.53 -15.01
CA GLN A 243 26.77 -0.69 -14.99
C GLN A 243 25.35 -0.33 -14.57
N VAL A 244 24.36 -1.14 -14.98
CA VAL A 244 22.96 -0.99 -14.56
C VAL A 244 22.72 -1.61 -13.18
N GLY A 245 21.56 -1.34 -12.58
CA GLY A 245 21.03 -2.06 -11.42
C GLY A 245 20.84 -1.23 -10.16
N GLY A 246 21.59 -0.14 -9.97
CA GLY A 246 21.54 0.66 -8.75
C GLY A 246 21.89 -0.19 -7.51
N TYR A 247 20.98 -0.31 -6.55
CA TYR A 247 21.17 -1.22 -5.40
C TYR A 247 21.06 -2.72 -5.79
N CYS A 248 20.47 -3.04 -6.94
CA CYS A 248 20.45 -4.39 -7.52
C CYS A 248 21.71 -4.63 -8.38
N SER A 249 22.87 -4.44 -7.75
CA SER A 249 24.18 -4.61 -8.38
C SER A 249 25.08 -5.51 -7.54
N SER A 250 26.17 -5.96 -8.14
CA SER A 250 27.16 -6.82 -7.51
C SER A 250 28.57 -6.27 -7.72
N LEU A 251 29.40 -6.48 -6.71
CA LEU A 251 30.82 -6.14 -6.67
C LEU A 251 31.64 -7.41 -6.94
N ARG A 252 32.60 -7.36 -7.88
CA ARG A 252 33.55 -8.45 -8.12
C ARG A 252 34.96 -8.07 -7.65
N ARG A 253 35.60 -8.95 -6.87
CA ARG A 253 36.98 -8.78 -6.36
C ARG A 253 37.72 -10.12 -6.33
N ARG A 254 38.84 -10.22 -7.07
CA ARG A 254 39.71 -11.42 -7.16
C ARG A 254 38.93 -12.76 -7.25
N GLY A 255 37.91 -12.82 -8.09
CA GLY A 255 37.10 -14.04 -8.30
C GLY A 255 35.91 -14.23 -7.36
N PHE A 256 35.74 -13.38 -6.34
CA PHE A 256 34.56 -13.35 -5.48
C PHE A 256 33.54 -12.34 -5.97
N VAL A 257 32.25 -12.64 -5.81
CA VAL A 257 31.12 -11.76 -6.13
C VAL A 257 30.28 -11.52 -4.89
N PHE A 258 29.96 -10.25 -4.62
CA PHE A 258 29.16 -9.81 -3.48
C PHE A 258 28.01 -8.94 -3.95
N ASN A 259 26.80 -9.15 -3.44
CA ASN A 259 25.71 -8.21 -3.70
C ASN A 259 25.88 -6.93 -2.87
N THR A 260 25.53 -5.79 -3.45
CA THR A 260 25.70 -4.47 -2.81
C THR A 260 24.41 -3.90 -2.23
N GLY A 261 23.34 -4.71 -2.14
CA GLY A 261 22.08 -4.29 -1.57
C GLY A 261 20.98 -5.36 -1.60
N VAL A 262 20.83 -6.08 -2.71
CA VAL A 262 19.77 -7.11 -2.83
C VAL A 262 20.26 -8.47 -2.36
N GLU A 263 19.73 -8.94 -1.24
CA GLU A 263 20.09 -10.24 -0.63
C GLU A 263 18.90 -11.21 -0.60
N ASP A 264 17.67 -10.69 -0.65
CA ASP A 264 16.44 -11.47 -0.63
C ASP A 264 15.35 -10.80 -1.48
N VAL A 265 14.57 -11.61 -2.21
CA VAL A 265 13.57 -11.14 -3.18
C VAL A 265 12.25 -11.89 -2.99
N SER A 266 11.18 -11.13 -2.74
CA SER A 266 9.79 -11.57 -2.71
C SER A 266 9.07 -11.39 -4.06
N GLY A 267 7.77 -11.68 -4.12
CA GLY A 267 6.96 -11.49 -5.35
C GLY A 267 7.13 -12.57 -6.43
N LEU A 268 7.80 -13.69 -6.11
CA LEU A 268 8.04 -14.84 -7.02
C LEU A 268 7.09 -16.03 -6.77
N TRP A 269 5.96 -15.79 -6.13
CA TRP A 269 4.85 -16.74 -5.96
C TRP A 269 3.85 -16.62 -7.13
N GLU A 270 2.86 -17.50 -7.23
CA GLU A 270 1.99 -17.61 -8.41
C GLU A 270 1.34 -16.29 -8.87
N ARG A 271 0.84 -15.46 -7.94
CA ARG A 271 0.24 -14.14 -8.28
C ARG A 271 1.17 -12.97 -7.98
N GLY A 272 2.45 -13.24 -7.74
CA GLY A 272 3.43 -12.22 -7.42
C GLY A 272 3.80 -11.35 -8.64
N PRO A 273 4.13 -10.07 -8.43
CA PRO A 273 4.42 -9.12 -9.50
C PRO A 273 5.73 -9.43 -10.25
N LEU A 274 6.72 -10.07 -9.59
CA LEU A 274 7.90 -10.55 -10.31
C LEU A 274 7.55 -11.73 -11.21
N THR A 275 6.75 -12.69 -10.73
CA THR A 275 6.24 -13.79 -11.58
C THR A 275 5.49 -13.24 -12.79
N TYR A 276 4.64 -12.24 -12.59
CA TYR A 276 3.95 -11.55 -13.69
C TYR A 276 4.94 -10.91 -14.68
N LEU A 277 5.92 -10.14 -14.18
CA LEU A 277 6.93 -9.51 -15.03
C LEU A 277 7.70 -10.56 -15.84
N LEU A 278 8.19 -11.62 -15.19
CA LEU A 278 8.93 -12.68 -15.86
C LEU A 278 8.09 -13.34 -16.96
N GLY A 279 6.82 -13.63 -16.69
CA GLY A 279 5.89 -14.14 -17.70
C GLY A 279 5.67 -13.17 -18.86
N GLU A 280 5.55 -11.87 -18.59
CA GLU A 280 5.48 -10.84 -19.63
C GLU A 280 6.75 -10.78 -20.47
N LEU A 281 7.92 -11.06 -19.90
CA LEU A 281 9.19 -11.03 -20.63
C LEU A 281 9.58 -12.39 -21.23
N GLY A 282 8.78 -13.44 -21.03
CA GLY A 282 9.12 -14.81 -21.46
C GLY A 282 10.37 -15.36 -20.77
N LEU A 283 10.59 -14.97 -19.51
CA LEU A 283 11.73 -15.36 -18.70
C LEU A 283 11.33 -16.40 -17.66
N GLU A 284 12.19 -17.38 -17.43
CA GLU A 284 11.94 -18.45 -16.46
C GLU A 284 12.47 -18.09 -15.07
N LYS A 285 11.63 -18.28 -14.05
CA LYS A 285 11.98 -18.03 -12.64
C LYS A 285 13.22 -18.82 -12.22
N ASN A 286 13.28 -20.10 -12.56
CA ASN A 286 14.31 -21.01 -12.07
C ASN A 286 15.69 -20.73 -12.67
N ASP A 287 15.76 -20.04 -13.81
CA ASP A 287 17.01 -19.62 -14.45
C ASP A 287 17.62 -18.38 -13.78
N LEU A 288 16.78 -17.54 -13.18
CA LEU A 288 17.17 -16.26 -12.62
C LEU A 288 17.24 -16.25 -11.10
N PHE A 289 16.52 -17.13 -10.43
CA PHE A 289 16.38 -17.11 -8.99
C PHE A 289 16.55 -18.49 -8.35
N VAL A 290 17.14 -18.49 -7.16
CA VAL A 290 17.29 -19.64 -6.29
C VAL A 290 16.70 -19.31 -4.92
N ARG A 291 16.11 -20.29 -4.25
CA ARG A 291 15.46 -20.05 -2.96
C ARG A 291 16.51 -19.91 -1.85
N ASN A 292 16.37 -18.88 -1.01
CA ASN A 292 17.20 -18.68 0.18
C ASN A 292 16.87 -19.69 1.28
N THR A 293 17.86 -20.04 2.10
CA THR A 293 17.66 -20.65 3.42
C THR A 293 17.99 -19.62 4.51
N ARG A 294 17.35 -19.73 5.67
CA ARG A 294 17.43 -18.71 6.72
C ARG A 294 17.64 -19.28 8.11
N ARG A 295 18.41 -18.56 8.91
CA ARG A 295 18.58 -18.78 10.36
C ARG A 295 18.40 -17.47 11.10
N ILE A 296 17.73 -17.55 12.24
CA ILE A 296 17.60 -16.45 13.20
C ILE A 296 18.36 -16.85 14.46
N ILE A 297 19.16 -15.92 14.99
CA ILE A 297 19.79 -16.03 16.30
C ILE A 297 19.09 -15.04 17.23
N PHE A 298 18.57 -15.54 18.33
CA PHE A 298 17.83 -14.74 19.29
C PHE A 298 17.98 -15.31 20.71
N LYS A 299 18.44 -14.47 21.63
CA LYS A 299 18.78 -14.80 23.01
C LYS A 299 19.70 -16.04 23.11
N GLY A 300 20.71 -16.10 22.25
CA GLY A 300 21.67 -17.20 22.14
C GLY A 300 21.09 -18.50 21.56
N ARG A 301 19.82 -18.53 21.17
CA ARG A 301 19.20 -19.69 20.50
C ARG A 301 19.36 -19.57 18.99
N VAL A 302 19.74 -20.68 18.36
CA VAL A 302 19.80 -20.80 16.90
C VAL A 302 18.50 -21.40 16.39
N ILE A 303 17.84 -20.71 15.46
CA ILE A 303 16.55 -21.08 14.90
C ILE A 303 16.69 -21.17 13.38
N ASP A 304 16.77 -22.38 12.84
CA ASP A 304 16.74 -22.62 11.40
C ASP A 304 15.29 -22.53 10.91
N VAL A 305 14.99 -21.52 10.11
CA VAL A 305 13.62 -21.21 9.65
C VAL A 305 13.27 -22.18 8.51
N PRO A 306 12.25 -23.04 8.67
CA PRO A 306 11.81 -23.93 7.61
C PRO A 306 11.30 -23.16 6.40
N ASN A 307 11.56 -23.69 5.21
CA ASN A 307 11.00 -23.16 3.95
C ASN A 307 9.52 -23.51 3.75
N ASP A 308 8.96 -24.38 4.59
CA ASP A 308 7.56 -24.75 4.55
C ASP A 308 6.82 -24.04 5.68
N LEU A 309 5.72 -23.36 5.34
CA LEU A 309 4.96 -22.55 6.30
C LEU A 309 4.39 -23.42 7.43
N SER A 310 3.88 -24.61 7.12
CA SER A 310 3.33 -25.52 8.14
C SER A 310 4.41 -25.94 9.14
N LYS A 311 5.60 -26.28 8.64
CA LYS A 311 6.75 -26.59 9.51
C LYS A 311 7.23 -25.40 10.33
N LEU A 312 7.18 -24.18 9.78
CA LEU A 312 7.49 -22.96 10.55
C LEU A 312 6.48 -22.74 11.67
N VAL A 313 5.19 -22.91 11.39
CA VAL A 313 4.12 -22.82 12.39
C VAL A 313 4.31 -23.88 13.49
N GLU A 314 4.64 -25.12 13.13
CA GLU A 314 4.96 -26.19 14.10
C GLU A 314 6.17 -25.84 14.96
N LEU A 315 7.24 -25.31 14.36
CA LEU A 315 8.44 -24.88 15.07
C LEU A 315 8.12 -23.79 16.11
N LEU A 316 7.41 -22.73 15.69
CA LEU A 316 7.04 -21.62 16.57
C LEU A 316 6.08 -22.09 17.66
N ALA A 317 5.09 -22.92 17.34
CA ALA A 317 4.17 -23.49 18.33
C ALA A 317 4.90 -24.36 19.36
N GLY A 318 5.94 -25.09 18.96
CA GLY A 318 6.80 -25.84 19.87
C GLY A 318 7.63 -24.94 20.79
N MET A 319 8.09 -23.80 20.28
CA MET A 319 8.85 -22.81 21.06
C MET A 319 7.97 -22.00 22.03
N PHE A 320 6.71 -21.74 21.66
CA PHE A 320 5.75 -20.93 22.40
C PHE A 320 4.43 -21.69 22.58
N PRO A 321 4.41 -22.75 23.41
CA PRO A 321 3.25 -23.64 23.52
C PRO A 321 1.97 -22.93 24.02
N GLY A 322 2.09 -21.85 24.79
CA GLY A 322 0.95 -21.05 25.25
C GLY A 322 0.32 -20.15 24.16
N GLU A 323 0.97 -20.02 23.00
CA GLU A 323 0.52 -19.19 21.86
C GLU A 323 0.17 -20.05 20.64
N LYS A 324 0.13 -21.39 20.79
CA LYS A 324 0.03 -22.33 19.66
C LYS A 324 -1.17 -22.04 18.76
N GLU A 325 -2.36 -21.90 19.35
CA GLU A 325 -3.59 -21.62 18.60
C GLU A 325 -3.52 -20.25 17.91
N ASN A 326 -2.94 -19.25 18.59
CA ASN A 326 -2.78 -17.90 18.05
C ASN A 326 -1.77 -17.83 16.92
N ILE A 327 -0.69 -18.63 16.95
CA ILE A 327 0.31 -18.72 15.88
C ILE A 327 -0.34 -19.22 14.61
N VAL A 328 -1.13 -20.30 14.70
CA VAL A 328 -1.88 -20.84 13.56
C VAL A 328 -2.84 -19.77 13.02
N ALA A 329 -3.64 -19.16 13.90
CA ALA A 329 -4.61 -18.14 13.51
C ALA A 329 -3.97 -16.91 12.85
N PHE A 330 -2.80 -16.47 13.33
CA PHE A 330 -2.07 -15.34 12.77
C PHE A 330 -1.57 -15.63 11.36
N PHE A 331 -0.92 -16.78 11.14
CA PHE A 331 -0.38 -17.12 9.82
C PHE A 331 -1.47 -17.42 8.79
N ASP A 332 -2.59 -18.02 9.22
CA ASP A 332 -3.76 -18.20 8.35
C ASP A 332 -4.34 -16.85 7.92
N GLU A 333 -4.49 -15.92 8.86
CA GLU A 333 -5.03 -14.61 8.57
C GLU A 333 -4.07 -13.76 7.73
N ALA A 334 -2.77 -13.79 8.02
CA ALA A 334 -1.73 -13.12 7.24
C ALA A 334 -1.68 -13.66 5.80
N ARG A 335 -1.80 -14.99 5.62
CA ARG A 335 -1.85 -15.61 4.29
C ARG A 335 -3.06 -15.12 3.50
N ILE A 336 -4.25 -15.11 4.11
CA ILE A 336 -5.48 -14.63 3.46
C ILE A 336 -5.33 -13.14 3.09
N ALA A 337 -4.88 -12.29 4.03
CA ALA A 337 -4.66 -10.87 3.77
C ALA A 337 -3.65 -10.63 2.63
N TYR A 338 -2.57 -11.41 2.58
CA TYR A 338 -1.56 -11.30 1.53
C TYR A 338 -2.13 -11.72 0.16
N GLU A 339 -2.88 -12.82 0.09
CA GLU A 339 -3.55 -13.23 -1.14
C GLU A 339 -4.61 -12.21 -1.60
N GLU A 340 -5.30 -11.56 -0.66
CA GLU A 340 -6.25 -10.49 -0.93
C GLU A 340 -5.58 -9.24 -1.53
N CYS A 341 -4.41 -8.84 -1.02
CA CYS A 341 -3.63 -7.73 -1.57
C CYS A 341 -3.39 -7.89 -3.08
N TYR A 342 -3.06 -9.10 -3.51
CA TYR A 342 -2.71 -9.41 -4.91
C TYR A 342 -3.84 -10.03 -5.73
N ARG A 343 -5.06 -10.10 -5.19
CA ARG A 343 -6.20 -10.76 -5.86
C ARG A 343 -6.47 -10.17 -7.25
N ASP A 344 -6.44 -8.85 -7.36
CA ASP A 344 -6.69 -8.13 -8.62
C ASP A 344 -5.41 -7.88 -9.43
N ALA A 345 -4.24 -8.30 -8.95
CA ALA A 345 -2.97 -8.05 -9.62
C ALA A 345 -2.89 -8.74 -11.00
N HIS A 346 -3.71 -9.76 -11.27
CA HIS A 346 -3.80 -10.38 -12.59
C HIS A 346 -4.30 -9.44 -13.70
N LEU A 347 -5.01 -8.35 -13.35
CA LEU A 347 -5.53 -7.39 -14.32
C LEU A 347 -4.45 -6.49 -14.92
N TYR A 348 -3.48 -6.07 -14.10
CA TYR A 348 -2.48 -5.06 -14.45
C TYR A 348 -1.04 -5.41 -14.02
N GLY A 349 -0.82 -6.60 -13.48
CA GLY A 349 0.47 -7.07 -12.98
C GLY A 349 0.87 -6.59 -11.59
N ALA A 350 0.03 -5.79 -10.93
CA ALA A 350 0.37 -5.10 -9.70
C ALA A 350 -0.88 -4.84 -8.83
N PRO A 351 -0.74 -4.83 -7.49
CA PRO A 351 -1.72 -4.20 -6.62
C PRO A 351 -1.74 -2.69 -6.87
N LEU A 352 -2.93 -2.09 -6.84
CA LEU A 352 -3.14 -0.68 -7.18
C LEU A 352 -3.52 0.14 -5.96
N PRO A 353 -3.03 1.39 -5.83
CA PRO A 353 -3.52 2.32 -4.82
C PRO A 353 -4.95 2.78 -5.17
N ALA A 354 -5.66 3.33 -4.18
CA ALA A 354 -7.09 3.66 -4.26
C ALA A 354 -7.45 4.50 -5.50
N GLU A 355 -6.57 5.43 -5.89
CA GLU A 355 -6.80 6.34 -7.00
C GLU A 355 -6.73 5.66 -8.35
N LEU A 356 -5.80 4.71 -8.49
CA LEU A 356 -5.72 3.89 -9.69
C LEU A 356 -6.87 2.89 -9.74
N ILE A 357 -7.31 2.33 -8.61
CA ILE A 357 -8.54 1.51 -8.57
C ILE A 357 -9.72 2.31 -9.12
N VAL A 358 -9.94 3.55 -8.68
CA VAL A 358 -11.01 4.40 -9.23
C VAL A 358 -10.84 4.63 -10.73
N LYS A 359 -9.61 4.96 -11.17
CA LYS A 359 -9.31 5.27 -12.57
C LYS A 359 -9.56 4.09 -13.51
N VAL A 360 -9.08 2.89 -13.16
CA VAL A 360 -8.99 1.76 -14.11
C VAL A 360 -9.97 0.62 -13.83
N CYS A 361 -10.55 0.59 -12.63
CA CYS A 361 -11.59 -0.38 -12.24
C CYS A 361 -12.95 0.28 -11.99
N GLY A 362 -13.01 1.61 -11.86
CA GLY A 362 -14.23 2.38 -11.65
C GLY A 362 -14.54 2.66 -10.18
N GLU A 363 -15.32 3.72 -9.93
CA GLU A 363 -15.65 4.21 -8.57
C GLU A 363 -16.28 3.14 -7.67
N ARG A 364 -17.10 2.25 -8.26
CA ARG A 364 -17.78 1.19 -7.51
C ARG A 364 -16.81 0.17 -6.93
N LYS A 365 -15.71 -0.14 -7.64
CA LYS A 365 -14.69 -1.08 -7.16
C LYS A 365 -14.04 -0.58 -5.87
N LEU A 366 -13.82 0.73 -5.73
CA LEU A 366 -13.28 1.30 -4.48
C LEU A 366 -14.26 1.12 -3.30
N LEU A 367 -15.56 1.30 -3.53
CA LEU A 367 -16.58 1.11 -2.50
C LEU A 367 -16.68 -0.36 -2.08
N ASP A 368 -16.62 -1.28 -3.04
CA ASP A 368 -16.71 -2.72 -2.80
C ASP A 368 -15.38 -3.31 -2.29
N TYR A 369 -14.26 -2.58 -2.38
CA TYR A 369 -12.92 -3.05 -2.00
C TYR A 369 -12.83 -3.61 -0.57
N PRO A 370 -13.35 -2.94 0.49
CA PRO A 370 -13.28 -3.51 1.84
C PRO A 370 -14.13 -4.78 2.01
N LYS A 371 -15.21 -4.92 1.23
CA LYS A 371 -16.09 -6.09 1.24
C LYS A 371 -15.43 -7.27 0.51
N GLU A 372 -14.73 -6.98 -0.58
CA GLU A 372 -14.00 -7.98 -1.35
C GLU A 372 -12.70 -8.37 -0.63
N HIS A 373 -11.99 -7.44 0.00
CA HIS A 373 -10.67 -7.64 0.62
C HIS A 373 -10.68 -7.38 2.14
N PRO A 374 -11.58 -8.02 2.92
CA PRO A 374 -11.81 -7.67 4.32
C PRO A 374 -10.58 -7.85 5.22
N HIS A 375 -9.77 -8.88 4.98
CA HIS A 375 -8.57 -9.14 5.79
C HIS A 375 -7.49 -8.14 5.43
N PHE A 376 -7.18 -7.98 4.14
CA PHE A 376 -6.16 -7.00 3.75
C PHE A 376 -6.53 -5.57 4.19
N TYR A 377 -7.81 -5.21 4.10
CA TYR A 377 -8.29 -3.90 4.55
C TYR A 377 -8.12 -3.70 6.06
N ASP A 378 -8.25 -4.75 6.87
CA ASP A 378 -7.91 -4.70 8.31
C ASP A 378 -6.42 -4.34 8.53
N TRP A 379 -5.52 -4.99 7.79
CA TRP A 379 -4.08 -4.72 7.84
C TRP A 379 -3.71 -3.31 7.35
N MET A 380 -4.47 -2.75 6.39
CA MET A 380 -4.24 -1.38 5.90
C MET A 380 -4.48 -0.31 6.95
N ASN A 381 -5.28 -0.61 7.99
CA ASN A 381 -5.72 0.36 8.99
C ASN A 381 -5.01 0.23 10.35
N LYS A 382 -3.97 -0.60 10.44
CA LYS A 382 -3.25 -0.90 11.69
C LYS A 382 -1.75 -0.77 11.52
N THR A 383 -1.05 -0.60 12.64
CA THR A 383 0.40 -0.78 12.68
C THR A 383 0.75 -2.26 12.81
N LEU A 384 1.97 -2.67 12.42
CA LEU A 384 2.39 -4.05 12.62
C LEU A 384 2.32 -4.45 14.11
N LYS A 385 2.70 -3.54 15.03
CA LYS A 385 2.59 -3.78 16.47
C LYS A 385 1.15 -4.09 16.88
N GLN A 386 0.18 -3.27 16.44
CA GLN A 386 -1.23 -3.50 16.74
C GLN A 386 -1.70 -4.86 16.25
N LYS A 387 -1.28 -5.26 15.04
CA LYS A 387 -1.64 -6.56 14.48
C LYS A 387 -1.00 -7.73 15.24
N LEU A 388 0.23 -7.58 15.72
CA LEU A 388 0.88 -8.59 16.57
C LEU A 388 0.23 -8.68 17.96
N ASP A 389 -0.16 -7.55 18.55
CA ASP A 389 -0.84 -7.49 19.85
C ASP A 389 -2.24 -8.11 19.83
N GLU A 390 -2.88 -8.23 18.66
CA GLU A 390 -4.18 -8.91 18.52
C GLU A 390 -4.11 -10.42 18.69
N TYR A 391 -2.94 -11.00 18.43
CA TYR A 391 -2.74 -12.45 18.47
C TYR A 391 -1.87 -12.89 19.63
N PHE A 392 -0.90 -12.07 20.07
CA PHE A 392 0.15 -12.55 20.97
C PHE A 392 0.27 -11.68 22.22
N GLU A 393 0.51 -12.33 23.35
CA GLU A 393 0.94 -11.70 24.60
C GLU A 393 2.46 -11.80 24.75
N ASN A 394 3.08 -12.85 24.20
CA ASN A 394 4.50 -13.12 24.33
C ASN A 394 5.37 -12.17 23.48
N GLU A 395 6.14 -11.30 24.13
CA GLU A 395 7.01 -10.31 23.47
C GLU A 395 8.19 -10.93 22.69
N ASP A 396 8.67 -12.10 23.09
CA ASP A 396 9.76 -12.80 22.40
C ASP A 396 9.28 -13.34 21.04
N LEU A 397 8.05 -13.87 20.98
CA LEU A 397 7.42 -14.29 19.73
C LEU A 397 7.19 -13.10 18.80
N LYS A 398 6.68 -11.97 19.31
CA LYS A 398 6.51 -10.73 18.53
C LYS A 398 7.83 -10.24 17.95
N THR A 399 8.91 -10.32 18.74
CA THR A 399 10.26 -9.95 18.31
C THR A 399 10.77 -10.85 17.19
N LEU A 400 10.58 -12.17 17.30
CA LEU A 400 10.93 -13.12 16.24
C LEU A 400 10.15 -12.88 14.93
N LEU A 401 8.85 -12.59 15.02
CA LEU A 401 8.04 -12.24 13.85
C LEU A 401 8.44 -10.89 13.23
N CYS A 402 9.13 -10.04 14.00
CA CYS A 402 9.74 -8.80 13.53
C CYS A 402 11.19 -8.97 13.04
N ALA A 403 11.76 -10.19 12.98
CA ALA A 403 13.15 -10.39 12.57
C ALA A 403 13.48 -9.80 11.17
N LEU A 404 12.47 -9.72 10.30
CA LEU A 404 12.58 -9.18 8.94
C LEU A 404 12.09 -7.73 8.81
N ILE A 405 11.80 -7.03 9.92
CA ILE A 405 11.34 -5.64 9.87
C ILE A 405 12.41 -4.69 9.29
N GLY A 406 13.67 -5.12 9.32
CA GLY A 406 14.77 -4.44 8.63
C GLY A 406 14.53 -4.25 7.13
N TYR A 407 13.73 -5.11 6.48
CA TYR A 407 13.37 -4.98 5.06
C TYR A 407 12.44 -3.78 4.79
N VAL A 408 11.81 -3.25 5.83
CA VAL A 408 11.06 -1.99 5.77
C VAL A 408 11.94 -0.82 6.23
N GLY A 409 12.84 -1.05 7.19
CA GLY A 409 13.74 -0.02 7.72
C GLY A 409 13.05 0.93 8.71
N SER A 410 12.05 0.45 9.45
CA SER A 410 11.36 1.23 10.49
C SER A 410 10.85 0.31 11.61
N LYS A 411 10.19 0.87 12.63
CA LYS A 411 9.75 0.14 13.82
C LYS A 411 8.32 -0.41 13.68
N PRO A 412 7.96 -1.54 14.33
CA PRO A 412 6.63 -2.16 14.20
C PRO A 412 5.46 -1.24 14.60
N ASP A 413 5.66 -0.31 15.53
CA ASP A 413 4.67 0.68 15.97
C ASP A 413 4.50 1.86 14.99
N LYS A 414 5.41 1.99 14.03
CA LYS A 414 5.44 3.10 13.06
C LYS A 414 5.21 2.67 11.62
N VAL A 415 5.10 1.38 11.34
CA VAL A 415 4.90 0.82 10.01
C VAL A 415 3.46 0.34 9.85
N LEU A 416 2.83 0.64 8.72
CA LEU A 416 1.54 0.04 8.36
C LEU A 416 1.66 -1.47 8.29
N ALA A 417 0.73 -2.19 8.90
CA ALA A 417 0.75 -3.64 8.90
C ALA A 417 0.70 -4.17 7.46
N ALA A 418 -0.08 -3.57 6.56
CA ALA A 418 -0.09 -3.93 5.13
C ALA A 418 1.28 -3.82 4.44
N SER A 419 2.09 -2.81 4.79
CA SER A 419 3.47 -2.68 4.29
C SER A 419 4.38 -3.75 4.87
N ALA A 420 4.30 -4.04 6.17
CA ALA A 420 5.04 -5.13 6.79
C ALA A 420 4.61 -6.52 6.28
N LEU A 421 3.32 -6.69 5.96
CA LEU A 421 2.76 -7.92 5.41
C LEU A 421 3.45 -8.26 4.09
N THR A 422 3.57 -7.27 3.20
CA THR A 422 4.16 -7.44 1.88
C THR A 422 5.69 -7.48 1.90
N ALA A 423 6.34 -6.67 2.74
CA ALA A 423 7.80 -6.51 2.75
C ALA A 423 8.55 -7.41 3.75
N SER A 424 7.86 -8.01 4.73
CA SER A 424 8.50 -8.82 5.78
C SER A 424 7.76 -10.15 6.00
N ILE A 425 6.46 -10.14 6.29
CA ILE A 425 5.71 -11.35 6.63
C ILE A 425 5.58 -12.30 5.43
N SER A 426 5.47 -11.76 4.21
CA SER A 426 5.45 -12.52 2.96
C SER A 426 6.62 -13.50 2.80
N TYR A 427 7.78 -13.18 3.38
CA TYR A 427 8.97 -14.04 3.35
C TYR A 427 8.83 -15.28 4.24
N PHE A 428 8.02 -15.22 5.29
CA PHE A 428 7.61 -16.41 6.07
C PHE A 428 6.56 -17.23 5.31
N LEU A 429 5.65 -16.57 4.59
CA LEU A 429 4.56 -17.23 3.85
C LEU A 429 5.04 -17.96 2.59
N HIS A 430 5.85 -17.30 1.76
CA HIS A 430 6.21 -17.79 0.42
C HIS A 430 7.72 -18.01 0.22
N GLY A 431 8.53 -17.71 1.25
CA GLY A 431 9.98 -17.72 1.12
C GLY A 431 10.50 -16.52 0.33
N GLY A 432 11.82 -16.47 0.22
CA GLY A 432 12.56 -15.41 -0.44
C GLY A 432 13.63 -16.03 -1.31
N HIS A 433 14.02 -15.29 -2.35
CA HIS A 433 14.89 -15.81 -3.39
C HIS A 433 16.09 -14.89 -3.62
N TYR A 434 17.20 -15.52 -3.99
CA TYR A 434 18.43 -14.86 -4.37
C TYR A 434 18.57 -14.86 -5.91
N PRO A 435 19.03 -13.76 -6.53
CA PRO A 435 19.31 -13.74 -7.96
C PRO A 435 20.54 -14.59 -8.32
N ARG A 436 20.37 -15.62 -9.17
CA ARG A 436 21.48 -16.44 -9.68
C ARG A 436 22.48 -15.56 -10.43
N GLY A 437 23.77 -15.83 -10.23
CA GLY A 437 24.87 -15.01 -10.73
C GLY A 437 25.06 -13.67 -9.98
N GLY A 438 24.31 -13.44 -8.90
CA GLY A 438 24.30 -12.20 -8.13
C GLY A 438 23.26 -11.19 -8.63
N ALA A 439 22.96 -10.19 -7.80
CA ALA A 439 21.95 -9.16 -8.07
C ALA A 439 22.15 -8.46 -9.43
N GLN A 440 23.40 -8.24 -9.85
CA GLN A 440 23.73 -7.64 -11.14
C GLN A 440 23.10 -8.38 -12.34
N ASN A 441 22.97 -9.71 -12.27
CA ASN A 441 22.47 -10.51 -13.39
C ASN A 441 21.01 -10.18 -13.71
N PHE A 442 20.17 -9.96 -12.71
CA PHE A 442 18.76 -9.62 -12.94
C PHE A 442 18.63 -8.28 -13.68
N ALA A 443 19.38 -7.26 -13.25
CA ALA A 443 19.41 -5.96 -13.94
C ALA A 443 19.95 -6.07 -15.37
N GLU A 444 20.99 -6.88 -15.59
CA GLU A 444 21.57 -7.09 -16.93
C GLU A 444 20.62 -7.86 -17.86
N VAL A 445 19.82 -8.79 -17.36
CA VAL A 445 18.78 -9.47 -18.13
C VAL A 445 17.73 -8.46 -18.62
N LEU A 446 17.25 -7.58 -17.75
CA LEU A 446 16.29 -6.53 -18.14
C LEU A 446 16.90 -5.56 -19.15
N ARG A 447 18.16 -5.14 -18.94
CA ARG A 447 18.90 -4.31 -19.91
C ARG A 447 18.97 -4.97 -21.28
N ARG A 448 19.43 -6.22 -21.35
CA ARG A 448 19.53 -6.97 -22.62
C ARG A 448 18.18 -7.12 -23.28
N PHE A 449 17.13 -7.36 -22.51
CA PHE A 449 15.76 -7.42 -23.02
C PHE A 449 15.36 -6.11 -23.71
N ILE A 450 15.64 -4.95 -23.09
CA ILE A 450 15.38 -3.63 -23.69
C ILE A 450 16.13 -3.47 -25.02
N GLU A 451 17.42 -3.79 -25.04
CA GLU A 451 18.29 -3.64 -26.23
C GLU A 451 17.83 -4.54 -27.39
N VAL A 452 17.45 -5.79 -27.11
CA VAL A 452 16.89 -6.73 -28.10
C VAL A 452 15.57 -6.23 -28.69
N HIS A 453 14.77 -5.51 -27.90
CA HIS A 453 13.50 -4.93 -28.35
C HIS A 453 13.65 -3.48 -28.85
N GLY A 454 14.84 -3.11 -29.32
CA GLY A 454 15.09 -1.84 -30.02
C GLY A 454 15.24 -0.60 -29.12
N GLY A 455 15.20 -0.78 -27.80
CA GLY A 455 15.57 0.27 -26.85
C GLY A 455 17.09 0.48 -26.79
N LYS A 456 17.51 1.60 -26.20
CA LYS A 456 18.94 1.90 -25.98
C LYS A 456 19.21 2.11 -24.50
N VAL A 457 20.32 1.57 -24.00
CA VAL A 457 20.79 1.82 -22.64
C VAL A 457 22.19 2.41 -22.70
N LEU A 458 22.35 3.66 -22.27
CA LEU A 458 23.62 4.37 -22.26
C LEU A 458 24.18 4.45 -20.84
N LEU A 459 25.31 3.79 -20.63
CA LEU A 459 26.07 3.80 -19.38
C LEU A 459 27.05 4.98 -19.36
N LYS A 460 27.45 5.45 -18.18
CA LYS A 460 28.29 6.65 -18.00
C LYS A 460 27.69 7.92 -18.63
N HIS A 461 26.36 7.99 -18.69
CA HIS A 461 25.59 9.11 -19.19
C HIS A 461 24.71 9.66 -18.07
N ARG A 462 25.30 10.52 -17.22
CA ARG A 462 24.57 11.21 -16.14
C ARG A 462 23.63 12.25 -16.74
N ALA A 463 22.36 12.18 -16.39
CA ALA A 463 21.41 13.25 -16.70
C ALA A 463 21.76 14.47 -15.84
N ASP A 464 21.92 15.63 -16.48
CA ASP A 464 22.23 16.89 -15.80
C ASP A 464 21.00 17.77 -15.62
N ALA A 465 19.99 17.62 -16.48
CA ALA A 465 18.72 18.33 -16.38
C ALA A 465 17.60 17.60 -17.13
N ILE A 466 16.38 17.64 -16.59
CA ILE A 466 15.14 17.32 -17.28
C ILE A 466 14.58 18.64 -17.81
N LEU A 467 14.50 18.76 -19.13
CA LEU A 467 14.09 20.01 -19.78
C LEU A 467 12.58 20.19 -19.67
N VAL A 468 12.13 21.34 -19.20
CA VAL A 468 10.71 21.67 -18.99
C VAL A 468 10.32 22.93 -19.76
N GLU A 469 9.29 22.83 -20.61
CA GLU A 469 8.77 23.93 -21.42
C GLU A 469 7.27 24.10 -21.19
N GLY A 470 6.82 25.24 -20.66
CA GLY A 470 5.39 25.50 -20.41
C GLY A 470 4.73 24.42 -19.54
N GLY A 471 5.43 23.97 -18.49
CA GLY A 471 4.96 22.97 -17.52
C GLY A 471 4.95 21.52 -18.03
N ARG A 472 5.60 21.23 -19.17
CA ARG A 472 5.69 19.88 -19.75
C ARG A 472 7.14 19.48 -20.01
N VAL A 473 7.43 18.19 -19.97
CA VAL A 473 8.72 17.64 -20.34
C VAL A 473 9.00 17.87 -21.84
N ALA A 474 10.23 18.27 -22.15
CA ALA A 474 10.76 18.41 -23.52
C ALA A 474 11.92 17.43 -23.81
N GLY A 475 12.56 16.87 -22.78
CA GLY A 475 13.67 15.94 -22.95
C GLY A 475 14.62 15.91 -21.75
N VAL A 476 15.82 15.40 -21.97
CA VAL A 476 16.90 15.30 -20.97
C VAL A 476 18.22 15.76 -21.58
N ARG A 477 18.96 16.59 -20.82
CA ARG A 477 20.33 16.99 -21.15
C ARG A 477 21.33 16.10 -20.43
N CYS A 478 22.36 15.65 -21.15
CA CYS A 478 23.46 14.83 -20.66
C CYS A 478 24.76 15.32 -21.29
N GLY A 479 25.58 16.04 -20.52
CA GLY A 479 26.70 16.83 -21.02
C GLY A 479 26.22 17.84 -22.06
N ASP A 480 26.87 17.82 -23.23
CA ASP A 480 26.55 18.67 -24.38
C ASP A 480 25.42 18.12 -25.26
N LYS A 481 24.90 16.93 -24.95
CA LYS A 481 23.85 16.27 -25.74
C LYS A 481 22.48 16.52 -25.14
N ILE A 482 21.51 16.74 -26.01
CA ILE A 482 20.09 16.84 -25.67
C ILE A 482 19.35 15.69 -26.34
N PHE A 483 18.63 14.90 -25.55
CA PHE A 483 17.74 13.86 -26.03
C PHE A 483 16.29 14.33 -25.84
N LYS A 484 15.49 14.31 -26.89
CA LYS A 484 14.11 14.80 -26.85
C LYS A 484 13.13 13.64 -26.65
N ALA A 485 12.18 13.84 -25.75
CA ALA A 485 11.04 12.94 -25.58
C ALA A 485 9.85 13.68 -24.96
N PRO A 486 8.61 13.33 -25.33
CA PRO A 486 7.41 13.87 -24.70
C PRO A 486 7.17 13.27 -23.29
N VAL A 487 7.85 12.16 -22.96
CA VAL A 487 7.76 11.48 -21.67
C VAL A 487 9.16 11.23 -21.11
N VAL A 488 9.35 11.57 -19.84
CA VAL A 488 10.52 11.20 -19.04
C VAL A 488 10.06 10.41 -17.83
N VAL A 489 10.69 9.27 -17.59
CA VAL A 489 10.47 8.42 -16.42
C VAL A 489 11.70 8.51 -15.54
N ALA A 490 11.59 9.18 -14.41
CA ALA A 490 12.67 9.35 -13.46
C ALA A 490 12.66 8.22 -12.42
N ASN A 491 13.75 7.46 -12.39
CA ASN A 491 14.01 6.40 -11.42
C ASN A 491 15.08 6.84 -10.38
N ALA A 492 15.63 8.04 -10.55
CA ALA A 492 16.44 8.73 -9.54
C ALA A 492 15.58 9.16 -8.34
N ASN A 493 16.22 9.52 -7.22
CA ASN A 493 15.50 9.92 -6.02
C ASN A 493 14.60 11.13 -6.31
N ALA A 494 13.32 11.07 -5.91
CA ALA A 494 12.38 12.14 -6.23
C ALA A 494 12.80 13.52 -5.70
N ARG A 495 13.51 13.59 -4.56
CA ARG A 495 14.03 14.86 -4.03
C ARG A 495 15.04 15.47 -5.00
N GLU A 496 16.01 14.68 -5.48
CA GLU A 496 16.99 15.15 -6.47
C GLU A 496 16.33 15.48 -7.81
N VAL A 497 15.38 14.64 -8.25
CA VAL A 497 14.65 14.89 -9.50
C VAL A 497 13.99 16.26 -9.48
N PHE A 498 13.29 16.61 -8.40
CA PHE A 498 12.56 17.88 -8.33
C PHE A 498 13.46 19.07 -8.01
N LEU A 499 14.40 18.92 -7.07
CA LEU A 499 15.22 20.05 -6.60
C LEU A 499 16.43 20.33 -7.48
N GLU A 500 16.96 19.32 -8.19
CA GLU A 500 18.18 19.46 -9.00
C GLU A 500 17.92 19.26 -10.50
N LEU A 501 17.31 18.14 -10.90
CA LEU A 501 17.17 17.82 -12.33
C LEU A 501 16.09 18.66 -13.02
N VAL A 502 14.97 18.91 -12.35
CA VAL A 502 13.88 19.76 -12.85
C VAL A 502 14.15 21.24 -12.51
N GLY A 503 14.53 21.53 -11.26
CA GLY A 503 14.69 22.89 -10.76
C GLY A 503 13.44 23.41 -10.04
N GLU A 504 13.63 24.09 -8.92
CA GLU A 504 12.55 24.61 -8.06
C GLU A 504 11.67 25.65 -8.79
N GLU A 505 12.24 26.38 -9.75
CA GLU A 505 11.58 27.41 -10.55
C GLU A 505 10.41 26.89 -11.41
N HIS A 506 10.37 25.58 -11.67
CA HIS A 506 9.31 24.93 -12.44
C HIS A 506 8.18 24.37 -11.56
N LEU A 507 8.25 24.53 -10.24
CA LEU A 507 7.37 23.88 -9.28
C LEU A 507 6.64 24.90 -8.38
N ASP A 508 5.41 24.56 -7.98
CA ASP A 508 4.68 25.34 -6.99
C ASP A 508 5.43 25.33 -5.65
N ARG A 509 5.53 26.49 -4.97
CA ARG A 509 6.24 26.62 -3.68
C ARG A 509 5.84 25.57 -2.64
N GLY A 510 4.53 25.29 -2.51
CA GLY A 510 4.04 24.28 -1.56
C GLY A 510 4.49 22.85 -1.91
N PHE A 511 4.67 22.55 -3.20
CA PHE A 511 5.22 21.25 -3.63
C PHE A 511 6.72 21.15 -3.32
N VAL A 512 7.48 22.23 -3.50
CA VAL A 512 8.90 22.29 -3.13
C VAL A 512 9.08 22.10 -1.63
N GLU A 513 8.31 22.81 -0.80
CA GLU A 513 8.33 22.67 0.67
C GLU A 513 7.98 21.23 1.09
N TYR A 514 6.98 20.62 0.44
CA TYR A 514 6.64 19.21 0.62
C TYR A 514 7.82 18.27 0.30
N VAL A 515 8.46 18.41 -0.87
CA VAL A 515 9.58 17.55 -1.28
C VAL A 515 10.77 17.71 -0.32
N LYS A 516 11.07 18.93 0.13
CA LYS A 516 12.10 19.22 1.13
C LYS A 516 11.81 18.58 2.49
N SER A 517 10.53 18.42 2.85
CA SER A 517 10.12 17.86 4.15
C SER A 517 10.24 16.33 4.24
N LEU A 518 10.30 15.63 3.11
CA LEU A 518 10.39 14.17 3.06
C LEU A 518 11.65 13.69 3.78
N ARG A 519 11.57 12.73 4.70
CA ARG A 519 12.76 12.20 5.40
C ARG A 519 13.35 11.02 4.65
N MET A 520 14.67 10.89 4.62
CA MET A 520 15.34 9.71 4.07
C MET A 520 15.12 8.49 4.95
N SER A 521 15.13 7.30 4.35
CA SER A 521 15.16 6.04 5.11
C SER A 521 16.52 5.84 5.79
N PRO A 522 16.66 4.86 6.71
CA PRO A 522 17.98 4.43 7.15
C PRO A 522 18.90 4.04 5.99
N SER A 523 20.20 4.10 6.26
CA SER A 523 21.26 3.58 5.40
C SER A 523 21.91 2.34 6.04
N ALA A 524 22.93 1.78 5.39
CA ALA A 524 23.61 0.56 5.83
C ALA A 524 25.13 0.72 5.81
N PHE A 525 25.79 -0.05 6.67
CA PHE A 525 27.21 -0.36 6.58
C PHE A 525 27.36 -1.83 6.21
N MET A 526 28.19 -2.12 5.21
CA MET A 526 28.39 -3.46 4.66
C MET A 526 29.86 -3.84 4.68
N VAL A 527 30.17 -5.09 4.98
CA VAL A 527 31.50 -5.70 4.86
C VAL A 527 31.41 -6.88 3.91
N PHE A 528 32.32 -6.94 2.94
CA PHE A 528 32.39 -7.98 1.93
C PHE A 528 33.65 -8.82 2.16
N LEU A 529 33.49 -10.11 2.42
CA LEU A 529 34.56 -11.04 2.79
C LEU A 529 34.63 -12.21 1.82
N GLY A 530 35.77 -12.36 1.16
CA GLY A 530 36.14 -13.60 0.50
C GLY A 530 36.93 -14.42 1.50
N VAL A 531 36.49 -15.64 1.78
CA VAL A 531 37.11 -16.49 2.80
C VAL A 531 37.51 -17.85 2.23
N ASP A 532 38.63 -18.39 2.70
CA ASP A 532 39.10 -19.75 2.36
C ASP A 532 38.64 -20.81 3.37
N MET A 533 37.35 -20.73 3.71
CA MET A 533 36.66 -21.62 4.64
C MET A 533 35.46 -22.27 3.93
N ASP A 534 35.17 -23.54 4.26
CA ASP A 534 33.93 -24.20 3.85
C ASP A 534 32.78 -23.75 4.75
N LEU A 535 31.82 -23.05 4.16
CA LEU A 535 30.60 -22.58 4.84
C LEU A 535 29.34 -23.30 4.34
N SER A 536 29.46 -24.39 3.60
CA SER A 536 28.31 -25.08 2.96
C SER A 536 27.24 -25.59 3.94
N SER A 537 27.58 -25.78 5.22
CA SER A 537 26.64 -26.17 6.28
C SER A 537 25.82 -25.00 6.84
N TYR A 538 26.20 -23.76 6.55
CA TYR A 538 25.46 -22.57 6.97
C TYR A 538 24.31 -22.27 6.00
N PRO A 539 23.24 -21.62 6.46
CA PRO A 539 22.18 -21.16 5.58
C PRO A 539 22.69 -19.99 4.71
N THR A 540 21.91 -19.64 3.68
CA THR A 540 22.23 -18.50 2.83
C THR A 540 22.20 -17.19 3.61
N ILE A 541 21.22 -17.03 4.49
CA ILE A 541 20.99 -15.81 5.29
C ILE A 541 20.95 -16.16 6.77
N ILE A 542 21.69 -15.39 7.58
CA ILE A 542 21.68 -15.46 9.04
C ILE A 542 21.34 -14.08 9.59
N ILE A 543 20.31 -14.02 10.42
CA ILE A 543 19.83 -12.81 11.09
C ILE A 543 20.14 -12.95 12.56
N ASP A 544 21.13 -12.21 13.04
CA ASP A 544 21.49 -12.17 14.45
C ASP A 544 20.83 -10.96 15.11
N LEU A 545 19.74 -11.23 15.85
CA LEU A 545 19.00 -10.20 16.57
C LEU A 545 19.72 -9.75 17.84
N ASP A 546 20.62 -10.58 18.38
CA ASP A 546 21.37 -10.25 19.60
C ASP A 546 22.49 -9.24 19.30
N GLU A 547 23.08 -9.31 18.10
CA GLU A 547 24.16 -8.43 17.65
C GLU A 547 23.72 -7.35 16.63
N GLU A 548 22.44 -7.35 16.25
CA GLU A 548 21.85 -6.50 15.19
C GLU A 548 22.59 -6.61 13.85
N LEU A 549 22.82 -7.87 13.43
CA LEU A 549 23.70 -8.22 12.30
C LEU A 549 22.98 -9.10 11.28
N HIS A 550 23.17 -8.78 10.00
CA HIS A 550 22.75 -9.63 8.88
C HIS A 550 23.98 -10.23 8.20
N ILE A 551 24.07 -11.56 8.11
CA ILE A 551 25.17 -12.25 7.44
C ILE A 551 24.60 -13.04 6.27
N VAL A 552 25.13 -12.81 5.08
CA VAL A 552 24.75 -13.52 3.86
C VAL A 552 25.93 -14.29 3.31
N VAL A 553 25.83 -15.61 3.32
CA VAL A 553 26.78 -16.49 2.65
C VAL A 553 26.35 -16.61 1.19
N ASN A 554 26.71 -15.60 0.38
CA ASN A 554 26.30 -15.47 -1.03
C ASN A 554 26.55 -16.76 -1.81
N SER A 555 27.71 -17.40 -1.62
CA SER A 555 28.10 -18.64 -2.29
C SER A 555 27.23 -19.85 -1.94
N ASN A 556 26.47 -19.80 -0.84
CA ASN A 556 25.51 -20.87 -0.50
C ASN A 556 24.17 -20.68 -1.24
N ALA A 557 23.88 -19.47 -1.73
CA ALA A 557 22.80 -19.27 -2.69
C ALA A 557 23.23 -19.79 -4.08
N ASP A 558 24.44 -19.40 -4.50
CA ASP A 558 24.99 -19.75 -5.80
C ASP A 558 26.51 -19.94 -5.71
N SER A 559 26.96 -21.18 -5.93
CA SER A 559 28.37 -21.56 -5.78
C SER A 559 29.31 -20.87 -6.76
N THR A 560 28.80 -20.24 -7.83
CA THR A 560 29.61 -19.48 -8.80
C THR A 560 30.10 -18.14 -8.26
N LEU A 561 29.62 -17.70 -7.09
CA LEU A 561 29.97 -16.41 -6.47
C LEU A 561 31.28 -16.44 -5.67
N ALA A 562 31.94 -17.60 -5.59
CA ALA A 562 33.25 -17.75 -5.00
C ALA A 562 34.09 -18.78 -5.77
N PRO A 563 35.43 -18.71 -5.70
CA PRO A 563 36.30 -19.79 -6.18
C PRO A 563 35.99 -21.12 -5.48
N LYS A 564 36.29 -22.24 -6.14
CA LYS A 564 36.07 -23.59 -5.58
C LYS A 564 36.77 -23.74 -4.22
N GLY A 565 36.04 -24.26 -3.22
CA GLY A 565 36.53 -24.46 -1.86
C GLY A 565 36.62 -23.18 -1.03
N LYS A 566 36.04 -22.07 -1.50
CA LYS A 566 35.99 -20.78 -0.81
C LYS A 566 34.55 -20.28 -0.72
N ALA A 567 34.30 -19.28 0.12
CA ALA A 567 32.99 -18.66 0.28
C ALA A 567 33.04 -17.14 0.13
N SER A 568 31.93 -16.57 -0.33
CA SER A 568 31.71 -15.12 -0.38
C SER A 568 30.65 -14.73 0.66
N VAL A 569 31.04 -13.91 1.62
CA VAL A 569 30.19 -13.50 2.76
C VAL A 569 29.98 -11.98 2.73
N THR A 570 28.74 -11.55 2.93
CA THR A 570 28.38 -10.15 3.15
C THR A 570 27.86 -10.00 4.57
N ILE A 571 28.34 -8.99 5.28
CA ILE A 571 27.86 -8.65 6.63
C ILE A 571 27.28 -7.24 6.57
N THR A 572 26.03 -7.08 6.99
CA THR A 572 25.28 -5.83 6.87
C THR A 572 24.67 -5.44 8.22
N THR A 573 24.69 -4.15 8.53
CA THR A 573 23.96 -3.55 9.67
C THR A 573 23.49 -2.16 9.30
N PHE A 574 22.50 -1.62 10.03
CA PHE A 574 22.07 -0.25 9.84
C PHE A 574 23.18 0.75 10.21
N ALA A 575 23.19 1.88 9.51
CA ALA A 575 24.14 2.95 9.75
C ALA A 575 23.51 4.32 9.47
N ASN A 576 23.93 5.32 10.26
CA ASN A 576 23.56 6.70 10.01
C ASN A 576 24.60 7.37 9.10
N TYR A 577 24.15 8.11 8.10
CA TYR A 577 25.01 8.83 7.18
C TYR A 577 25.92 9.85 7.87
N HIS A 578 25.38 10.57 8.85
CA HIS A 578 26.08 11.64 9.56
C HIS A 578 27.13 11.14 10.55
N ASP A 579 27.16 9.84 10.85
CA ASP A 579 28.22 9.26 11.65
C ASP A 579 29.55 9.22 10.86
N PHE A 580 29.54 9.28 9.53
CA PHE A 580 30.77 9.12 8.75
C PHE A 580 31.37 10.48 8.35
N PRO A 581 32.68 10.71 8.62
CA PRO A 581 33.40 11.86 8.11
C PRO A 581 33.38 11.92 6.58
N GLU A 582 33.80 13.07 6.05
CA GLU A 582 33.83 13.27 4.60
C GLU A 582 34.75 12.25 3.91
N ARG A 583 34.30 11.74 2.77
CA ARG A 583 34.94 10.57 2.17
C ARG A 583 36.31 10.95 1.60
N GLY A 584 37.29 10.09 1.85
CA GLY A 584 38.67 10.28 1.37
C GLY A 584 39.58 10.95 2.39
N THR A 585 39.02 11.43 3.51
CA THR A 585 39.81 11.84 4.67
C THR A 585 40.42 10.63 5.38
N GLU A 586 41.54 10.82 6.06
CA GLU A 586 42.13 9.76 6.90
C GLU A 586 41.18 9.29 8.00
N GLU A 587 40.41 10.22 8.57
CA GLU A 587 39.42 9.94 9.61
C GLU A 587 38.32 9.00 9.09
N TYR A 588 37.80 9.27 7.89
CA TYR A 588 36.84 8.38 7.23
C TYR A 588 37.42 6.98 7.03
N VAL A 589 38.66 6.86 6.54
CA VAL A 589 39.32 5.57 6.31
C VAL A 589 39.49 4.81 7.63
N LYS A 590 39.95 5.48 8.70
CA LYS A 590 40.09 4.89 10.04
C LYS A 590 38.75 4.43 10.60
N LYS A 591 37.71 5.28 10.54
CA LYS A 591 36.37 4.93 11.04
C LYS A 591 35.74 3.78 10.27
N LYS A 592 35.85 3.79 8.93
CA LYS A 592 35.39 2.68 8.08
C LYS A 592 36.10 1.37 8.43
N LYS A 593 37.42 1.39 8.62
CA LYS A 593 38.20 0.21 9.00
C LYS A 593 37.79 -0.32 10.38
N ALA A 594 37.72 0.55 11.38
CA ALA A 594 37.33 0.17 12.74
C ALA A 594 35.93 -0.44 12.80
N ARG A 595 34.97 0.14 12.07
CA ARG A 595 33.60 -0.42 11.99
C ARG A 595 33.57 -1.76 11.28
N ALA A 596 34.37 -1.96 10.23
CA ALA A 596 34.45 -3.27 9.57
C ALA A 596 35.03 -4.34 10.50
N GLU A 597 36.09 -4.03 11.25
CA GLU A 597 36.70 -4.94 12.24
C GLU A 597 35.72 -5.30 13.36
N GLU A 598 34.92 -4.34 13.83
CA GLU A 598 33.84 -4.59 14.80
C GLU A 598 32.82 -5.61 14.27
N LEU A 599 32.33 -5.43 13.04
CA LEU A 599 31.34 -6.35 12.46
C LEU A 599 31.91 -7.73 12.18
N ILE A 600 33.17 -7.83 11.76
CA ILE A 600 33.86 -9.11 11.59
C ILE A 600 33.93 -9.84 12.95
N LYS A 601 34.30 -9.13 14.02
CA LYS A 601 34.37 -9.71 15.37
C LYS A 601 32.99 -10.19 15.87
N LYS A 602 31.92 -9.48 15.54
CA LYS A 602 30.54 -9.91 15.84
C LYS A 602 30.18 -11.15 15.03
N ALA A 603 30.41 -11.13 13.72
CA ALA A 603 30.17 -12.28 12.84
C ALA A 603 30.97 -13.53 13.25
N GLU A 604 32.16 -13.37 13.82
CA GLU A 604 32.98 -14.48 14.30
C GLU A 604 32.35 -15.25 15.47
N LYS A 605 31.41 -14.64 16.22
CA LYS A 605 30.60 -15.35 17.22
C LYS A 605 29.66 -16.37 16.59
N VAL A 606 29.25 -16.12 15.35
CA VAL A 606 28.35 -16.98 14.56
C VAL A 606 29.13 -17.95 13.69
N ILE A 607 30.24 -17.49 13.09
CA ILE A 607 31.13 -18.25 12.22
C ILE A 607 32.52 -18.27 12.89
N PRO A 608 32.82 -19.29 13.73
CA PRO A 608 34.09 -19.35 14.46
C PRO A 608 35.29 -19.26 13.53
N GLU A 609 36.34 -18.56 13.97
CA GLU A 609 37.59 -18.36 13.24
C GLU A 609 37.49 -17.57 11.92
N LEU A 610 36.35 -16.93 11.65
CA LEU A 610 36.10 -16.18 10.41
C LEU A 610 37.27 -15.23 10.06
N SER A 611 37.78 -14.47 11.02
CA SER A 611 38.85 -13.49 10.78
C SER A 611 40.17 -14.10 10.28
N LYS A 612 40.48 -15.34 10.65
CA LYS A 612 41.72 -16.04 10.25
C LYS A 612 41.69 -16.47 8.78
N HIS A 613 40.50 -16.62 8.20
CA HIS A 613 40.27 -17.14 6.87
C HIS A 613 39.98 -16.06 5.82
N ILE A 614 40.07 -14.79 6.18
CA ILE A 614 39.81 -13.67 5.25
C ILE A 614 40.94 -13.56 4.23
N VAL A 615 40.64 -13.84 2.97
CA VAL A 615 41.57 -13.64 1.83
C VAL A 615 41.29 -12.35 1.06
N ILE A 616 40.09 -11.78 1.22
CA ILE A 616 39.73 -10.45 0.73
C ILE A 616 38.72 -9.78 1.65
N GLN A 617 38.89 -8.47 1.82
CA GLN A 617 37.98 -7.63 2.56
C GLN A 617 37.75 -6.33 1.79
N ASP A 618 36.49 -5.95 1.65
CA ASP A 618 36.05 -4.62 1.22
C ASP A 618 34.89 -4.18 2.14
N ALA A 619 34.52 -2.91 2.10
CA ALA A 619 33.39 -2.41 2.88
C ALA A 619 32.69 -1.22 2.20
N ALA A 620 31.42 -1.02 2.50
CA ALA A 620 30.64 0.14 2.07
C ALA A 620 30.02 0.86 3.27
N THR A 621 30.10 2.18 3.23
CA THR A 621 29.45 3.10 4.21
C THR A 621 28.25 3.77 3.54
N PRO A 622 27.37 4.48 4.28
CA PRO A 622 26.36 5.35 3.68
C PRO A 622 26.92 6.30 2.61
N LYS A 623 28.08 6.94 2.86
CA LYS A 623 28.82 7.79 1.90
C LYS A 623 29.33 7.04 0.66
N THR A 624 29.55 5.72 0.79
CA THR A 624 29.90 4.85 -0.34
C THR A 624 28.67 4.58 -1.19
N LEU A 625 27.55 4.23 -0.55
CA LEU A 625 26.28 3.96 -1.22
C LEU A 625 25.82 5.19 -2.02
N GLU A 626 25.79 6.37 -1.38
CA GLU A 626 25.43 7.63 -2.02
C GLU A 626 26.26 7.91 -3.29
N ARG A 627 27.58 7.71 -3.26
CA ARG A 627 28.41 7.94 -4.47
C ARG A 627 28.02 7.06 -5.65
N TYR A 628 27.74 5.79 -5.38
CA TYR A 628 27.52 4.82 -6.44
C TYR A 628 26.10 4.85 -6.98
N THR A 629 25.13 5.26 -6.17
CA THR A 629 23.71 5.27 -6.53
C THR A 629 23.13 6.67 -6.73
N SER A 630 23.86 7.71 -6.33
CA SER A 630 23.36 9.08 -6.08
C SER A 630 22.19 9.14 -5.11
N MET A 631 21.89 8.07 -4.36
CA MET A 631 20.81 8.11 -3.40
C MET A 631 21.21 8.99 -2.21
N PRO A 632 20.49 10.09 -1.92
CA PRO A 632 20.84 10.98 -0.82
C PRO A 632 20.97 10.22 0.50
N GLU A 633 22.00 10.58 1.27
CA GLU A 633 22.31 9.96 2.57
C GLU A 633 22.63 8.45 2.46
N GLY A 634 22.80 7.91 1.25
CA GLY A 634 22.95 6.48 1.02
C GLY A 634 21.73 5.67 1.46
N ALA A 635 20.54 6.28 1.49
CA ALA A 635 19.32 5.66 2.00
C ALA A 635 18.95 4.40 1.20
N ILE A 636 18.68 3.26 1.85
CA ILE A 636 18.47 1.99 1.11
C ILE A 636 17.01 1.80 0.64
N TYR A 637 16.06 2.58 1.16
CA TYR A 637 14.64 2.57 0.78
C TYR A 637 14.12 3.94 0.28
N SER A 638 15.03 4.81 -0.16
CA SER A 638 14.74 6.20 -0.53
C SER A 638 14.21 7.01 0.66
N PHE A 639 12.90 7.11 0.84
CA PHE A 639 12.30 7.83 1.96
C PHE A 639 11.94 6.89 3.11
N ASP A 640 11.78 7.46 4.31
CA ASP A 640 11.25 6.79 5.48
C ASP A 640 9.93 6.05 5.17
N GLN A 641 9.73 4.88 5.78
CA GLN A 641 8.58 3.99 5.50
C GLN A 641 7.53 4.04 6.61
N SER A 642 7.58 5.03 7.50
CA SER A 642 6.55 5.18 8.53
C SER A 642 5.22 5.67 7.96
N ILE A 643 4.13 5.42 8.72
CA ILE A 643 2.75 5.79 8.35
C ILE A 643 2.61 7.29 8.00
N GLU A 644 3.43 8.14 8.60
CA GLU A 644 3.37 9.59 8.41
C GLU A 644 4.00 10.04 7.07
N THR A 645 4.86 9.21 6.47
CA THR A 645 5.58 9.57 5.25
C THR A 645 4.70 9.42 4.02
N LYS A 646 4.25 10.55 3.48
CA LYS A 646 3.49 10.60 2.22
C LYS A 646 4.45 10.71 1.04
N ARG A 647 4.73 9.58 0.38
CA ARG A 647 5.58 9.55 -0.83
C ARG A 647 4.96 10.32 -1.99
N PRO A 648 5.78 10.92 -2.88
CA PRO A 648 5.28 11.52 -4.11
C PRO A 648 4.51 10.50 -4.95
N TYR A 649 3.44 10.96 -5.59
CA TYR A 649 2.73 10.13 -6.57
C TYR A 649 3.58 9.90 -7.82
N PHE A 650 3.36 8.78 -8.51
CA PHE A 650 4.15 8.43 -9.70
C PHE A 650 3.93 9.39 -10.88
N LYS A 651 2.84 10.17 -10.89
CA LYS A 651 2.63 11.28 -11.84
C LYS A 651 2.89 12.61 -11.14
N THR A 652 3.72 13.44 -11.74
CA THR A 652 4.22 14.67 -11.13
C THR A 652 3.44 15.91 -11.59
N PRO A 653 3.65 17.08 -10.96
CA PRO A 653 3.12 18.35 -11.47
C PRO A 653 3.60 18.72 -12.89
N ILE A 654 4.73 18.19 -13.34
CA ILE A 654 5.24 18.41 -14.69
C ILE A 654 4.63 17.37 -15.64
N LYS A 655 3.88 17.84 -16.64
CA LYS A 655 3.22 16.94 -17.61
C LYS A 655 4.28 16.14 -18.38
N GLY A 656 4.13 14.82 -18.42
CA GLY A 656 5.07 13.91 -19.08
C GLY A 656 6.22 13.43 -18.20
N LEU A 657 6.36 13.94 -16.96
CA LEU A 657 7.34 13.44 -16.00
C LEU A 657 6.69 12.43 -15.04
N TYR A 658 7.15 11.19 -15.11
CA TYR A 658 6.79 10.11 -14.20
C TYR A 658 7.91 9.84 -13.19
N LEU A 659 7.55 9.33 -12.02
CA LEU A 659 8.47 8.72 -11.06
C LEU A 659 8.29 7.20 -11.06
N VAL A 660 9.39 6.46 -10.97
CA VAL A 660 9.39 5.02 -10.70
C VAL A 660 10.42 4.67 -9.63
N GLY A 661 10.31 3.47 -9.07
CA GLY A 661 11.25 2.95 -8.10
C GLY A 661 10.89 3.34 -6.66
N ALA A 662 11.89 3.35 -5.79
CA ALA A 662 11.68 3.39 -4.33
C ALA A 662 11.14 4.73 -3.81
N SER A 663 11.21 5.81 -4.59
CA SER A 663 10.74 7.13 -4.18
C SER A 663 9.22 7.31 -4.25
N THR A 664 8.50 6.43 -4.94
CA THR A 664 7.04 6.51 -5.16
C THR A 664 6.36 5.23 -4.66
N PHE A 665 5.04 5.14 -4.82
CA PHE A 665 4.27 3.94 -4.52
C PHE A 665 4.82 2.71 -5.28
N PRO A 666 4.90 1.52 -4.64
CA PRO A 666 4.52 1.22 -3.25
C PRO A 666 5.63 1.50 -2.22
N GLY A 667 6.87 1.71 -2.65
CA GLY A 667 8.01 1.98 -1.78
C GLY A 667 9.26 1.18 -2.16
N GLY A 668 10.13 0.96 -1.18
CA GLY A 668 11.41 0.29 -1.37
C GLY A 668 11.32 -1.22 -1.61
N GLY A 669 12.48 -1.84 -1.91
CA GLY A 669 12.59 -3.27 -2.18
C GLY A 669 12.37 -3.65 -3.65
N VAL A 670 12.94 -4.77 -4.09
CA VAL A 670 12.88 -5.20 -5.51
C VAL A 670 11.43 -5.35 -5.97
N GLU A 671 10.60 -6.07 -5.21
CA GLU A 671 9.18 -6.24 -5.50
C GLU A 671 8.44 -4.90 -5.64
N GLY A 672 8.64 -3.98 -4.70
CA GLY A 672 8.03 -2.66 -4.75
C GLY A 672 8.46 -1.86 -5.98
N THR A 673 9.76 -1.86 -6.31
CA THR A 673 10.24 -1.17 -7.51
C THR A 673 9.74 -1.78 -8.81
N VAL A 674 9.55 -3.10 -8.87
CA VAL A 674 8.93 -3.79 -10.01
C VAL A 674 7.46 -3.39 -10.17
N ILE A 675 6.68 -3.38 -9.08
CA ILE A 675 5.30 -2.89 -9.07
C ILE A 675 5.23 -1.45 -9.63
N SER A 676 6.13 -0.58 -9.15
CA SER A 676 6.22 0.81 -9.61
C SER A 676 6.49 0.92 -11.12
N GLY A 677 7.43 0.12 -11.64
CA GLY A 677 7.74 0.06 -13.07
C GLY A 677 6.58 -0.46 -13.93
N ILE A 678 5.86 -1.48 -13.45
CA ILE A 678 4.65 -2.03 -14.09
C ILE A 678 3.56 -0.97 -14.18
N ILE A 679 3.26 -0.28 -13.07
CA ILE A 679 2.25 0.78 -13.00
C ILE A 679 2.57 1.90 -13.99
N CYS A 680 3.82 2.38 -14.00
CA CYS A 680 4.23 3.44 -14.91
C CYS A 680 4.12 3.03 -16.38
N ALA A 681 4.57 1.81 -16.73
CA ALA A 681 4.42 1.31 -18.09
C ALA A 681 2.95 1.26 -18.51
N ASN A 682 2.06 0.73 -17.65
CA ASN A 682 0.64 0.67 -17.94
C ASN A 682 0.00 2.05 -18.15
N ASP A 683 0.36 3.06 -17.34
CA ASP A 683 -0.17 4.42 -17.53
C ASP A 683 0.32 5.06 -18.84
N VAL A 684 1.61 4.89 -19.17
CA VAL A 684 2.16 5.35 -20.46
C VAL A 684 1.46 4.67 -21.64
N MET A 685 1.11 3.39 -21.50
CA MET A 685 0.35 2.63 -22.52
C MET A 685 -1.17 2.87 -22.47
N GLY A 686 -1.67 3.72 -21.57
CA GLY A 686 -3.09 4.06 -21.48
C GLY A 686 -4.00 3.00 -20.84
N TRP A 687 -3.46 2.09 -20.01
CA TRP A 687 -4.21 1.07 -19.25
C TRP A 687 -5.07 0.12 -20.09
N ASN A 688 -4.70 -0.15 -21.34
CA ASN A 688 -5.42 -1.12 -22.18
C ASN A 688 -5.46 -2.50 -21.51
N ARG A 689 -6.67 -3.02 -21.24
CA ARG A 689 -6.86 -4.38 -20.70
C ARG A 689 -6.25 -5.38 -21.68
N ARG A 690 -5.14 -6.00 -21.30
CA ARG A 690 -4.52 -7.06 -22.09
C ARG A 690 -5.39 -8.31 -21.94
N THR A 691 -6.12 -8.68 -22.99
CA THR A 691 -6.68 -10.03 -23.10
C THR A 691 -5.51 -10.99 -23.14
N ARG A 692 -5.30 -11.77 -22.06
CA ARG A 692 -4.39 -12.92 -22.11
C ARG A 692 -4.88 -13.83 -23.24
N THR A 693 -4.18 -13.84 -24.36
CA THR A 693 -4.24 -15.00 -25.27
C THR A 693 -3.64 -16.16 -24.49
N SER A 694 -4.49 -17.14 -24.26
CA SER A 694 -4.29 -18.40 -23.52
C SER A 694 -2.92 -19.04 -23.73
#